data_AF-A0A067CZJ8-F1
#
_entry.id   AF-A0A067CZJ8-F1
#
_cell.length_a   1.000
_cell.length_b   1.000
_cell.length_c   1.000
_cell.angle_alpha   90.00
_cell.angle_beta   90.00
_cell.angle_gamma   90.00
#
_symmetry.space_group_name_H-M   'P 1'
#
loop_
_entity.id
_entity.type
_entity.pdbx_description
1 polymer ?
#
loop_
_entity_poly.entity_id
_entity_poly.type
_entity_poly.pdbx_seq_one_letter_code
_entity_poly.pdbx_strand_id
1 'polypeptide(L)'
;MQRFTSKRRNLNVDATLAAGTLGESPLSSPLRKELHRPSAHTPLSPNGLLSPRNLPASLDRVPSEYASKTTSIHAGGHGFLVYGTIVSCLSMDRGGFLAGDGLITSEVRLEGLVQSLKATVDLIDAQLTDPGSQRDVHVVACHAKDCLFEVLPKMVYEATAAFEEAKASENASTTSTGFSDAFSDLKFKSESELRLNANVYDKLHGTRVKYGQTVQLRHIKTGKYIAMQPTRDKETLEVVLSDGAAACHLTLLPRFKLRKTGEPVQLMDQIVLAATYKAQRFAMHVSTRSAVDGASTLVHASLSHASQWRLAPYDHSEKDVSSATMYQPDTGRGLRSGLCIRLLHLETSAWLGCGGGAVHLQAESGGASDAADTNSHLLSPETLWEVEKSCFLDGGLLHWTDSVCLRHVLTGQYLHVENTEAGLRVATNAQPQSSYLLRPTTLVNPRNPIGHKSAVLLQHAQTLTYLHTRSSAHLHVSSPLVTLLTPQDEDAFKIVSVSSTELHDTSRLLAYRTLCESFIASFASASGGDPRLDDVERVLSQLNTFTFLDTQTPDHVLWLRQTLLHRHQFVPLLTRMLEAPFAAYGGPFSIDYVCGFQPQNEPSDGIDELPHTNDFMSPGGGRFSNGVAPPPPPPMDKSLPIVFQWPHTAMRQLHHVLCAINILLFRMFYSSKTSDTSACRHAMPVLLALLGHGFKASVPLSYLIQEKFHLSESFASFSAIVRNFFDLIRRHGRAMRYLQFLVVLCSANGHAVPKVQEKICELLFNPSHGYSDAVLVHTRPTPTGLELCVDAVADKWVPLRTFFDDYYSHKSHATLAPYFYGLLQLYCALCMDRNYTCIRCLAGSFPRASLLACVQDPALSRSIRAVLLNLLVALHLDCEPQTPLPSPNYTRIWKEVLLHQDKLPVARDGMYSTDDWTFFGQLQTLAMTYFRKQNGLVIITEAAQNDLTLAFVRLCKKMVAFGLFRSIAELGALVLELVKLLDSRTDYWYKPSTRSHRELLDATEVVVSPTFFHRSSESTRFDLQAQNAIIQQTEGGHAMRRASLEPARLATKKTLEYTACVMPLTSRLM
;
A
#
# COMPACT_ATOMS: atom_id res chain seq x y z
N MET A 1 45.62 5.20 34.84
CA MET A 1 46.62 4.54 35.69
C MET A 1 46.20 3.09 35.91
N GLN A 2 47.15 2.17 35.84
CA GLN A 2 47.11 0.71 36.04
C GLN A 2 46.50 -0.21 34.96
N ARG A 3 47.38 -1.11 34.53
CA ARG A 3 47.27 -2.22 33.55
C ARG A 3 46.76 -3.49 34.26
N PHE A 4 46.18 -4.44 33.52
CA PHE A 4 46.66 -5.83 33.48
C PHE A 4 46.09 -6.61 32.27
N THR A 5 46.88 -7.56 31.80
CA THR A 5 46.84 -8.33 30.55
C THR A 5 46.40 -9.78 30.78
N SER A 6 45.82 -10.45 29.77
CA SER A 6 45.92 -11.93 29.56
C SER A 6 45.36 -12.34 28.17
N LYS A 7 46.23 -12.57 27.18
CA LYS A 7 46.62 -13.84 26.53
C LYS A 7 45.60 -14.51 25.58
N ARG A 8 45.89 -14.35 24.28
CA ARG A 8 45.53 -15.28 23.18
C ARG A 8 46.36 -16.57 23.28
N ARG A 9 45.77 -17.72 22.95
CA ARG A 9 46.48 -18.97 22.66
C ARG A 9 46.52 -19.18 21.15
N ASN A 10 47.72 -19.14 20.59
CA ASN A 10 48.08 -19.74 19.31
C ASN A 10 48.66 -21.13 19.58
N LEU A 11 48.39 -22.08 18.70
CA LEU A 11 49.22 -23.25 18.46
C LEU A 11 49.44 -23.33 16.94
N ASN A 12 50.67 -23.02 16.53
CA ASN A 12 51.27 -23.45 15.27
C ASN A 12 51.83 -24.87 15.45
N VAL A 13 52.06 -25.60 14.35
CA VAL A 13 53.40 -26.06 13.91
C VAL A 13 53.28 -27.08 12.75
N ASP A 14 53.93 -26.71 11.64
CA ASP A 14 54.71 -27.44 10.62
C ASP A 14 54.16 -28.65 9.82
N ALA A 15 54.26 -28.59 8.48
CA ALA A 15 55.44 -29.07 7.72
C ALA A 15 55.13 -29.50 6.26
N THR A 16 55.89 -28.90 5.32
CA THR A 16 56.58 -29.55 4.16
C THR A 16 55.89 -29.94 2.83
N LEU A 17 56.38 -29.26 1.77
CA LEU A 17 57.05 -29.74 0.52
C LEU A 17 56.28 -30.26 -0.73
N ALA A 18 56.54 -29.51 -1.83
CA ALA A 18 57.06 -29.94 -3.15
C ALA A 18 56.13 -30.41 -4.32
N ALA A 19 56.11 -29.54 -5.34
CA ALA A 19 56.25 -29.73 -6.80
C ALA A 19 56.18 -31.12 -7.49
N GLY A 20 55.53 -31.14 -8.68
CA GLY A 20 56.20 -31.62 -9.91
C GLY A 20 55.60 -32.82 -10.69
N THR A 21 55.14 -32.52 -11.92
CA THR A 21 55.33 -33.28 -13.19
C THR A 21 54.62 -34.62 -13.51
N LEU A 22 53.97 -34.61 -14.70
CA LEU A 22 53.94 -35.61 -15.82
C LEU A 22 53.59 -37.08 -15.56
N GLY A 23 52.69 -37.62 -16.40
CA GLY A 23 52.70 -39.05 -16.75
C GLY A 23 51.35 -39.70 -17.10
N GLU A 24 51.11 -39.85 -18.40
CA GLU A 24 50.61 -41.06 -19.09
C GLU A 24 49.27 -41.73 -18.70
N SER A 25 48.39 -41.84 -19.71
CA SER A 25 47.44 -42.95 -19.90
C SER A 25 48.18 -44.27 -20.15
N PRO A 26 47.58 -45.47 -19.93
CA PRO A 26 47.10 -46.20 -21.12
C PRO A 26 45.96 -47.25 -20.94
N LEU A 27 45.33 -47.56 -22.10
CA LEU A 27 44.91 -48.88 -22.64
C LEU A 27 43.55 -49.57 -22.34
N SER A 28 42.85 -49.82 -23.46
CA SER A 28 42.21 -51.08 -23.93
C SER A 28 40.70 -51.37 -23.69
N SER A 29 39.86 -50.93 -24.64
CA SER A 29 39.07 -51.73 -25.65
C SER A 29 38.67 -53.21 -25.37
N PRO A 30 37.74 -53.86 -26.12
CA PRO A 30 36.58 -53.36 -26.92
C PRO A 30 35.34 -54.33 -26.98
N LEU A 31 34.39 -54.02 -27.88
CA LEU A 31 33.57 -54.90 -28.76
C LEU A 31 32.06 -55.11 -28.48
N ARG A 32 31.29 -54.55 -29.42
CA ARG A 32 30.33 -55.18 -30.38
C ARG A 32 28.83 -55.37 -30.02
N LYS A 33 28.03 -54.74 -30.92
CA LYS A 33 26.92 -55.28 -31.77
C LYS A 33 25.70 -55.88 -31.05
N GLU A 34 24.47 -55.84 -31.55
CA GLU A 34 23.75 -55.28 -32.70
C GLU A 34 22.25 -55.52 -32.40
N LEU A 35 21.39 -54.70 -33.01
CA LEU A 35 20.02 -54.94 -33.48
C LEU A 35 19.12 -56.02 -32.84
N HIS A 36 17.88 -55.65 -32.49
CA HIS A 36 16.67 -55.94 -33.30
C HIS A 36 15.35 -55.47 -32.64
N ARG A 37 14.51 -54.74 -33.40
CA ARG A 37 13.02 -54.70 -33.31
C ARG A 37 12.44 -55.97 -34.01
N PRO A 38 11.13 -56.34 -34.04
CA PRO A 38 9.88 -55.55 -33.78
C PRO A 38 8.63 -56.29 -33.19
N SER A 39 7.51 -55.54 -33.04
CA SER A 39 6.07 -55.94 -33.15
C SER A 39 5.46 -56.85 -32.07
N ALA A 40 4.18 -56.85 -31.69
CA ALA A 40 2.95 -56.09 -31.93
C ALA A 40 1.94 -56.52 -30.82
N HIS A 41 0.86 -55.77 -30.60
CA HIS A 41 -0.52 -56.22 -30.27
C HIS A 41 -1.31 -55.16 -29.47
N THR A 42 -2.32 -54.60 -30.12
CA THR A 42 -3.59 -54.03 -29.59
C THR A 42 -4.51 -55.16 -29.06
N PRO A 43 -5.71 -54.92 -28.47
CA PRO A 43 -6.45 -53.69 -28.12
C PRO A 43 -7.07 -53.69 -26.69
N LEU A 44 -7.73 -52.61 -26.26
CA LEU A 44 -9.08 -52.56 -25.62
C LEU A 44 -9.38 -51.16 -25.02
N SER A 45 -10.51 -50.57 -25.43
CA SER A 45 -11.28 -49.57 -24.65
C SER A 45 -12.58 -50.24 -24.15
N PRO A 46 -13.34 -49.67 -23.19
CA PRO A 46 -14.29 -48.60 -23.55
C PRO A 46 -14.67 -47.56 -22.46
N ASN A 47 -15.28 -46.47 -22.94
CA ASN A 47 -16.20 -45.50 -22.29
C ASN A 47 -15.62 -44.48 -21.28
N GLY A 48 -15.91 -43.18 -21.32
CA GLY A 48 -16.80 -42.38 -22.15
C GLY A 48 -17.18 -41.08 -21.43
N LEU A 49 -17.54 -40.05 -22.21
CA LEU A 49 -18.14 -38.75 -21.85
C LEU A 49 -17.19 -37.62 -21.44
N LEU A 50 -16.87 -36.75 -22.40
CA LEU A 50 -17.27 -35.34 -22.45
C LEU A 50 -16.67 -34.69 -23.72
N SER A 51 -17.54 -34.26 -24.65
CA SER A 51 -17.15 -33.50 -25.84
C SER A 51 -17.42 -32.00 -25.62
N PRO A 52 -16.66 -31.12 -26.27
CA PRO A 52 -17.20 -29.84 -26.73
C PRO A 52 -17.09 -29.75 -28.27
N ARG A 53 -18.22 -29.96 -28.94
CA ARG A 53 -18.47 -29.43 -30.28
C ARG A 53 -18.67 -27.92 -30.15
N ASN A 54 -17.79 -27.16 -30.79
CA ASN A 54 -18.02 -25.89 -31.51
C ASN A 54 -16.68 -25.17 -31.70
N LEU A 55 -15.89 -25.66 -32.64
CA LEU A 55 -14.80 -24.91 -33.27
C LEU A 55 -15.30 -24.45 -34.64
N PRO A 56 -15.08 -23.20 -35.05
CA PRO A 56 -15.42 -22.77 -36.41
C PRO A 56 -14.51 -23.50 -37.41
N ALA A 57 -15.14 -24.31 -38.25
CA ALA A 57 -14.51 -25.01 -39.36
C ALA A 57 -14.27 -24.04 -40.53
N SER A 58 -13.00 -23.80 -40.87
CA SER A 58 -12.56 -23.56 -42.25
C SER A 58 -11.03 -23.70 -42.33
N LEU A 59 -10.55 -24.94 -42.20
CA LEU A 59 -9.20 -25.31 -42.62
C LEU A 59 -9.31 -25.80 -44.07
N ASP A 60 -9.21 -24.86 -45.01
CA ASP A 60 -9.07 -25.21 -46.41
C ASP A 60 -7.67 -25.75 -46.68
N ARG A 61 -7.67 -26.86 -47.42
CA ARG A 61 -6.52 -27.61 -47.90
C ARG A 61 -5.52 -26.70 -48.61
N VAL A 62 -4.26 -26.83 -48.21
CA VAL A 62 -3.08 -26.36 -48.95
C VAL A 62 -3.00 -27.10 -50.29
N PRO A 63 -2.87 -26.42 -51.45
CA PRO A 63 -2.33 -27.05 -52.65
C PRO A 63 -0.80 -27.10 -52.57
N SER A 64 -0.28 -28.29 -52.87
CA SER A 64 1.14 -28.59 -53.05
C SER A 64 1.69 -27.91 -54.31
N GLU A 65 2.74 -27.09 -54.19
CA GLU A 65 3.69 -26.84 -55.28
C GLU A 65 5.15 -26.94 -54.78
N TYR A 66 5.98 -27.45 -55.68
CA TYR A 66 7.28 -28.07 -55.49
C TYR A 66 8.44 -27.08 -55.26
N ALA A 67 9.37 -27.51 -54.39
CA ALA A 67 10.84 -27.42 -54.47
C ALA A 67 11.54 -26.07 -54.83
N SER A 68 12.32 -25.57 -53.87
CA SER A 68 13.79 -25.58 -53.99
C SER A 68 14.47 -25.47 -52.63
N LYS A 69 15.42 -26.38 -52.37
CA LYS A 69 16.36 -26.30 -51.25
C LYS A 69 17.47 -25.30 -51.61
N THR A 70 18.06 -24.71 -50.57
CA THR A 70 19.27 -23.87 -50.53
C THR A 70 19.15 -22.46 -51.13
N THR A 71 18.81 -21.47 -50.29
CA THR A 71 19.60 -20.23 -49.99
C THR A 71 18.74 -19.20 -49.24
N SER A 72 19.31 -18.60 -48.18
CA SER A 72 18.79 -17.48 -47.35
C SER A 72 17.59 -17.76 -46.42
N ILE A 73 17.80 -17.54 -45.11
CA ILE A 73 16.80 -17.67 -44.03
C ILE A 73 16.07 -16.32 -43.77
N HIS A 74 16.08 -15.34 -44.68
CA HIS A 74 15.61 -13.96 -44.40
C HIS A 74 14.54 -13.40 -45.36
N ALA A 75 13.67 -14.21 -45.97
CA ALA A 75 12.75 -13.68 -47.01
C ALA A 75 11.24 -13.99 -46.83
N GLY A 76 10.75 -14.33 -45.63
CA GLY A 76 9.36 -14.80 -45.45
C GLY A 76 8.30 -13.79 -44.97
N GLY A 77 8.68 -12.63 -44.45
CA GLY A 77 7.78 -11.78 -43.63
C GLY A 77 7.73 -10.28 -43.96
N HIS A 78 8.58 -9.77 -44.84
CA HIS A 78 8.66 -8.32 -45.09
C HIS A 78 7.41 -7.83 -45.85
N GLY A 79 6.57 -7.03 -45.18
CA GLY A 79 5.45 -6.29 -45.79
C GLY A 79 4.03 -6.66 -45.34
N PHE A 80 3.83 -7.70 -44.52
CA PHE A 80 2.51 -8.09 -44.00
C PHE A 80 2.42 -7.94 -42.48
N LEU A 81 1.22 -7.64 -41.97
CA LEU A 81 0.95 -7.58 -40.54
C LEU A 81 0.87 -8.99 -39.94
N VAL A 82 1.48 -9.17 -38.78
CA VAL A 82 1.61 -10.45 -38.07
C VAL A 82 1.26 -10.27 -36.58
N TYR A 83 0.67 -11.28 -35.94
CA TYR A 83 0.44 -11.24 -34.49
C TYR A 83 1.76 -11.21 -33.72
N GLY A 84 1.86 -10.32 -32.73
CA GLY A 84 3.09 -10.03 -31.97
C GLY A 84 3.92 -8.87 -32.53
N THR A 85 3.58 -8.34 -33.71
CA THR A 85 4.27 -7.16 -34.26
C THR A 85 3.94 -5.93 -33.43
N ILE A 86 4.97 -5.13 -33.10
CA ILE A 86 4.82 -3.83 -32.47
C ILE A 86 4.69 -2.79 -33.57
N VAL A 87 3.63 -1.99 -33.52
CA VAL A 87 3.27 -1.00 -34.55
C VAL A 87 2.91 0.34 -33.93
N SER A 88 3.11 1.40 -34.71
CA SER A 88 2.54 2.73 -34.45
C SER A 88 1.41 3.00 -35.45
N CYS A 89 0.30 3.58 -34.99
CA CYS A 89 -0.85 3.88 -35.85
C CYS A 89 -0.81 5.34 -36.31
N LEU A 90 -0.50 5.58 -37.59
CA LEU A 90 -0.44 6.91 -38.21
C LEU A 90 -1.81 7.29 -38.80
N SER A 91 -2.36 8.44 -38.42
CA SER A 91 -3.54 9.04 -39.07
C SER A 91 -3.13 9.74 -40.36
N MET A 92 -3.72 9.30 -41.47
CA MET A 92 -3.47 9.85 -42.82
C MET A 92 -4.31 11.09 -43.12
N ASP A 93 -5.38 11.31 -42.36
CA ASP A 93 -6.32 12.43 -42.52
C ASP A 93 -5.95 13.66 -41.70
N ARG A 94 -5.43 13.47 -40.48
CA ARG A 94 -5.07 14.58 -39.57
C ARG A 94 -3.57 14.74 -39.34
N GLY A 95 -2.76 13.73 -39.68
CA GLY A 95 -1.30 13.78 -39.53
C GLY A 95 -0.87 13.70 -38.07
N GLY A 96 -0.70 12.48 -37.56
CA GLY A 96 -0.31 12.25 -36.18
C GLY A 96 -0.27 10.77 -35.83
N PHE A 97 0.39 10.42 -34.73
CA PHE A 97 0.39 9.05 -34.22
C PHE A 97 -0.62 8.90 -33.10
N LEU A 98 -1.29 7.76 -33.06
CA LEU A 98 -2.09 7.36 -31.90
C LEU A 98 -1.18 7.23 -30.68
N ALA A 99 -1.54 7.86 -29.57
CA ALA A 99 -0.76 7.85 -28.35
C ALA A 99 -1.65 7.74 -27.11
N GLY A 100 -1.10 7.23 -26.01
CA GLY A 100 -1.75 7.26 -24.70
C GLY A 100 -0.73 7.25 -23.57
N ASP A 101 -0.97 8.00 -22.50
CA ASP A 101 -0.13 7.88 -21.31
C ASP A 101 -0.47 6.60 -20.54
N GLY A 102 -1.78 6.35 -20.31
CA GLY A 102 -2.31 5.13 -19.70
C GLY A 102 -1.99 4.94 -18.21
N LEU A 103 -1.10 5.77 -17.65
CA LEU A 103 -0.66 5.75 -16.26
C LEU A 103 -1.51 6.69 -15.39
N ILE A 104 -1.74 7.92 -15.84
CA ILE A 104 -2.60 8.90 -15.16
C ILE A 104 -4.00 8.90 -15.77
N THR A 105 -4.06 9.19 -17.08
CA THR A 105 -5.30 9.19 -17.85
C THR A 105 -5.44 7.89 -18.62
N SER A 106 -6.68 7.49 -18.84
CA SER A 106 -6.99 6.38 -19.75
C SER A 106 -7.30 6.88 -21.15
N GLU A 107 -7.19 8.19 -21.43
CA GLU A 107 -7.53 8.75 -22.74
C GLU A 107 -6.54 8.32 -23.83
N VAL A 108 -7.07 8.08 -25.02
CA VAL A 108 -6.28 7.90 -26.24
C VAL A 108 -6.36 9.17 -27.08
N ARG A 109 -5.19 9.69 -27.45
CA ARG A 109 -5.02 10.96 -28.15
C ARG A 109 -4.24 10.77 -29.45
N LEU A 110 -4.32 11.75 -30.34
CA LEU A 110 -3.48 11.84 -31.53
C LEU A 110 -2.38 12.87 -31.29
N GLU A 111 -1.15 12.39 -31.19
CA GLU A 111 0.06 13.20 -31.06
C GLU A 111 0.44 13.78 -32.43
N GLY A 112 0.68 15.10 -32.47
CA GLY A 112 1.08 15.79 -33.69
C GLY A 112 2.48 15.38 -34.17
N LEU A 113 2.67 15.36 -35.49
CA LEU A 113 3.97 15.11 -36.10
C LEU A 113 4.86 16.36 -36.00
N VAL A 114 6.14 16.15 -35.68
CA VAL A 114 7.17 17.21 -35.74
C VAL A 114 7.48 17.58 -37.20
N GLN A 115 7.36 16.61 -38.10
CA GLN A 115 7.60 16.77 -39.54
C GLN A 115 6.29 16.73 -40.33
N SER A 116 6.35 17.12 -41.61
CA SER A 116 5.17 17.00 -42.48
C SER A 116 4.76 15.54 -42.66
N LEU A 117 3.45 15.27 -42.73
CA LEU A 117 2.90 13.93 -42.96
C LEU A 117 3.53 13.23 -44.17
N LYS A 118 3.77 13.97 -45.26
CA LYS A 118 4.40 13.43 -46.46
C LYS A 118 5.81 12.90 -46.17
N ALA A 119 6.65 13.68 -45.50
CA ALA A 119 8.00 13.28 -45.14
C ALA A 119 8.00 12.04 -44.23
N THR A 120 7.07 11.96 -43.28
CA THR A 120 6.93 10.79 -42.41
C THR A 120 6.50 9.54 -43.18
N VAL A 121 5.59 9.67 -44.14
CA VAL A 121 5.16 8.54 -44.98
C VAL A 121 6.29 8.05 -45.86
N ASP A 122 7.01 8.98 -46.51
CA ASP A 122 8.18 8.65 -47.35
C ASP A 122 9.27 7.94 -46.53
N LEU A 123 9.46 8.32 -45.26
CA LEU A 123 10.37 7.67 -44.32
C LEU A 123 9.93 6.25 -43.97
N ILE A 124 8.64 6.04 -43.66
CA ILE A 124 8.09 4.71 -43.38
C ILE A 124 8.25 3.80 -44.61
N ASP A 125 7.98 4.33 -45.80
CA ASP A 125 8.12 3.62 -47.06
C ASP A 125 9.57 3.22 -47.33
N ALA A 126 10.51 4.17 -47.14
CA ALA A 126 11.94 3.90 -47.26
C ALA A 126 12.38 2.79 -46.28
N GLN A 127 11.93 2.84 -45.03
CA GLN A 127 12.28 1.84 -44.01
C GLN A 127 11.73 0.44 -44.32
N LEU A 128 10.53 0.35 -44.90
CA LEU A 128 9.95 -0.92 -45.34
C LEU A 128 10.71 -1.53 -46.53
N THR A 129 11.27 -0.70 -47.41
CA THR A 129 11.99 -1.15 -48.62
C THR A 129 13.49 -1.38 -48.42
N ASP A 130 14.14 -0.55 -47.59
CA ASP A 130 15.58 -0.58 -47.32
C ASP A 130 15.86 -0.24 -45.83
N PRO A 131 15.69 -1.23 -44.93
CA PRO A 131 15.92 -1.05 -43.51
C PRO A 131 17.40 -0.76 -43.22
N GLY A 132 17.71 0.49 -42.84
CA GLY A 132 19.04 0.93 -42.41
C GLY A 132 19.66 2.09 -43.19
N SER A 133 18.98 2.59 -44.24
CA SER A 133 19.49 3.67 -45.11
C SER A 133 19.44 5.07 -44.49
N GLN A 134 18.56 5.33 -43.53
CA GLN A 134 18.45 6.62 -42.85
C GLN A 134 18.64 6.50 -41.34
N ARG A 135 19.41 7.43 -40.78
CA ARG A 135 19.76 7.52 -39.36
C ARG A 135 19.35 8.91 -38.85
N ASP A 136 18.91 8.97 -37.59
CA ASP A 136 18.63 10.20 -36.84
C ASP A 136 17.36 10.96 -37.27
N VAL A 137 16.17 10.37 -37.07
CA VAL A 137 14.89 11.01 -37.38
C VAL A 137 13.91 10.93 -36.21
N HIS A 138 13.47 12.11 -35.74
CA HIS A 138 12.43 12.28 -34.72
C HIS A 138 11.12 12.71 -35.35
N VAL A 139 10.05 12.02 -34.98
CA VAL A 139 8.75 12.14 -35.65
C VAL A 139 7.66 12.70 -34.74
N VAL A 140 7.77 12.50 -33.43
CA VAL A 140 6.82 12.99 -32.40
C VAL A 140 7.57 13.64 -31.24
N ALA A 141 6.88 14.50 -30.50
CA ALA A 141 7.44 15.18 -29.33
C ALA A 141 7.27 14.37 -28.02
N CYS A 142 6.27 13.48 -27.96
CA CYS A 142 6.06 12.59 -26.82
C CYS A 142 7.04 11.40 -26.78
N HIS A 143 6.98 10.61 -25.70
CA HIS A 143 7.81 9.43 -25.54
C HIS A 143 7.44 8.35 -26.58
N ALA A 144 8.42 7.70 -27.22
CA ALA A 144 8.15 6.73 -28.29
C ALA A 144 7.17 5.62 -27.88
N LYS A 145 7.40 5.01 -26.70
CA LYS A 145 6.51 4.01 -26.10
C LYS A 145 5.05 4.45 -25.89
N ASP A 146 4.75 5.75 -25.82
CA ASP A 146 3.35 6.23 -25.74
C ASP A 146 2.60 5.96 -27.05
N CYS A 147 3.32 5.80 -28.16
CA CYS A 147 2.76 5.58 -29.51
C CYS A 147 2.82 4.11 -29.97
N LEU A 148 3.38 3.20 -29.16
CA LEU A 148 3.63 1.82 -29.55
C LEU A 148 2.53 0.87 -29.07
N PHE A 149 2.02 0.07 -30.00
CA PHE A 149 0.99 -0.92 -29.75
C PHE A 149 1.39 -2.27 -30.32
N GLU A 150 1.22 -3.32 -29.53
CA GLU A 150 1.37 -4.70 -29.97
C GLU A 150 0.05 -5.25 -30.50
N VAL A 151 0.11 -5.99 -31.61
CA VAL A 151 -1.06 -6.60 -32.23
C VAL A 151 -1.29 -8.01 -31.69
N LEU A 152 -2.36 -8.21 -30.93
CA LEU A 152 -2.76 -9.49 -30.33
C LEU A 152 -4.01 -10.08 -31.00
N PRO A 153 -4.19 -11.41 -30.94
CA PRO A 153 -5.42 -12.06 -31.37
C PRO A 153 -6.58 -11.73 -30.43
N LYS A 154 -7.80 -12.09 -30.86
CA LYS A 154 -8.99 -12.01 -30.03
C LYS A 154 -8.89 -12.94 -28.82
N MET A 155 -8.90 -12.37 -27.62
CA MET A 155 -8.98 -13.09 -26.35
C MET A 155 -10.42 -13.12 -25.78
N VAL A 156 -10.67 -14.03 -24.84
CA VAL A 156 -11.97 -14.21 -24.16
C VAL A 156 -11.89 -13.70 -22.71
N TYR A 157 -12.95 -13.06 -22.22
CA TYR A 157 -12.96 -12.36 -20.91
C TYR A 157 -14.25 -12.60 -20.10
N GLU A 158 -14.99 -13.67 -20.38
CA GLU A 158 -16.29 -13.92 -19.74
C GLU A 158 -16.13 -14.26 -18.25
N ALA A 159 -15.18 -15.15 -17.91
CA ALA A 159 -14.92 -15.54 -16.53
C ALA A 159 -14.27 -14.41 -15.72
N THR A 160 -13.36 -13.65 -16.36
CA THR A 160 -12.67 -12.51 -15.73
C THR A 160 -13.65 -11.38 -15.43
N ALA A 161 -14.58 -11.07 -16.35
CA ALA A 161 -15.62 -10.07 -16.09
C ALA A 161 -16.53 -10.47 -14.92
N ALA A 162 -16.95 -11.74 -14.84
CA ALA A 162 -17.78 -12.24 -13.73
C ALA A 162 -17.06 -12.18 -12.38
N PHE A 163 -15.74 -12.44 -12.36
CA PHE A 163 -14.93 -12.32 -11.14
C PHE A 163 -14.76 -10.87 -10.69
N GLU A 164 -14.48 -9.95 -11.61
CA GLU A 164 -14.40 -8.50 -11.35
C GLU A 164 -15.72 -7.95 -10.79
N GLU A 165 -16.86 -8.37 -11.37
CA GLU A 165 -18.20 -7.98 -10.90
C GLU A 165 -18.48 -8.50 -9.48
N ALA A 166 -18.15 -9.77 -9.21
CA ALA A 166 -18.28 -10.34 -7.86
C ALA A 166 -17.40 -9.59 -6.83
N LYS A 167 -16.15 -9.27 -7.20
CA LYS A 167 -15.21 -8.50 -6.36
C LYS A 167 -15.72 -7.08 -6.06
N ALA A 168 -16.34 -6.43 -7.04
CA ALA A 168 -16.96 -5.11 -6.83
C ALA A 168 -18.15 -5.20 -5.85
N SER A 169 -18.93 -6.29 -5.89
CA SER A 169 -20.07 -6.51 -5.00
C SER A 169 -19.69 -6.89 -3.56
N GLU A 170 -18.52 -7.52 -3.36
CA GLU A 170 -17.99 -7.89 -2.04
C GLU A 170 -17.59 -6.66 -1.22
N ASN A 171 -17.02 -5.63 -1.87
CA ASN A 171 -16.72 -4.34 -1.24
C ASN A 171 -17.98 -3.59 -0.76
N ALA A 172 -19.18 -4.01 -1.16
CA ALA A 172 -20.46 -3.43 -0.79
C ALA A 172 -21.28 -4.28 0.20
N SER A 173 -20.93 -5.53 0.46
CA SER A 173 -21.75 -6.45 1.27
C SER A 173 -20.94 -7.37 2.18
N THR A 174 -20.84 -7.00 3.46
CA THR A 174 -20.21 -7.84 4.50
C THR A 174 -21.24 -8.82 5.09
N THR A 175 -21.74 -9.78 4.31
CA THR A 175 -22.53 -10.87 4.89
C THR A 175 -22.50 -12.16 4.07
N SER A 176 -22.25 -13.26 4.80
CA SER A 176 -22.55 -14.67 4.53
C SER A 176 -21.36 -15.58 4.19
N THR A 177 -21.24 -16.62 5.01
CA THR A 177 -20.22 -17.67 5.01
C THR A 177 -20.36 -18.66 3.84
N GLY A 178 -21.39 -18.53 3.00
CA GLY A 178 -21.57 -19.34 1.78
C GLY A 178 -20.99 -18.72 0.50
N PHE A 179 -20.53 -17.47 0.54
CA PHE A 179 -19.96 -16.77 -0.63
C PHE A 179 -18.47 -17.05 -0.87
N SER A 180 -17.74 -17.53 0.14
CA SER A 180 -16.28 -17.78 0.05
C SER A 180 -15.93 -18.83 -1.00
N ASP A 181 -16.69 -19.93 -1.08
CA ASP A 181 -16.43 -21.03 -2.02
C ASP A 181 -16.72 -20.58 -3.46
N ALA A 182 -17.87 -19.93 -3.69
CA ALA A 182 -18.25 -19.42 -5.01
C ALA A 182 -17.28 -18.34 -5.53
N PHE A 183 -16.78 -17.46 -4.66
CA PHE A 183 -15.77 -16.46 -5.02
C PHE A 183 -14.43 -17.11 -5.39
N SER A 184 -14.01 -18.13 -4.65
CA SER A 184 -12.79 -18.89 -4.95
C SER A 184 -12.88 -19.64 -6.29
N ASP A 185 -14.05 -20.19 -6.61
CA ASP A 185 -14.33 -20.84 -7.90
C ASP A 185 -14.30 -19.84 -9.07
N LEU A 186 -14.88 -18.65 -8.88
CA LEU A 186 -14.82 -17.58 -9.88
C LEU A 186 -13.38 -17.11 -10.12
N LYS A 187 -12.57 -16.99 -9.06
CA LYS A 187 -11.14 -16.68 -9.17
C LYS A 187 -10.40 -17.74 -10.00
N PHE A 188 -10.60 -19.03 -9.70
CA PHE A 188 -9.97 -20.12 -10.43
C PHE A 188 -10.37 -20.14 -11.92
N LYS A 189 -11.64 -19.86 -12.22
CA LYS A 189 -12.14 -19.74 -13.61
C LYS A 189 -11.48 -18.58 -14.35
N SER A 190 -11.36 -17.41 -13.72
CA SER A 190 -10.67 -16.25 -14.31
C SER A 190 -9.19 -16.54 -14.57
N GLU A 191 -8.46 -17.11 -13.60
CA GLU A 191 -7.05 -17.50 -13.80
C GLU A 191 -6.87 -18.53 -14.92
N SER A 192 -7.79 -19.49 -15.03
CA SER A 192 -7.78 -20.49 -16.09
C SER A 192 -8.06 -19.86 -17.47
N GLU A 193 -8.98 -18.90 -17.56
CA GLU A 193 -9.27 -18.14 -18.79
C GLU A 193 -8.05 -17.33 -19.24
N LEU A 194 -7.35 -16.65 -18.31
CA LEU A 194 -6.13 -15.91 -18.61
C LEU A 194 -5.00 -16.83 -19.13
N ARG A 195 -4.85 -18.03 -18.56
CA ARG A 195 -3.90 -19.04 -19.06
C ARG A 195 -4.27 -19.55 -20.45
N LEU A 196 -5.56 -19.74 -20.74
CA LEU A 196 -6.02 -20.15 -22.07
C LEU A 196 -5.74 -19.06 -23.11
N ASN A 197 -6.00 -17.79 -22.77
CA ASN A 197 -5.67 -16.65 -23.61
C ASN A 197 -4.17 -16.61 -23.95
N ALA A 198 -3.29 -16.76 -22.95
CA ALA A 198 -1.85 -16.84 -23.17
C ALA A 198 -1.48 -17.96 -24.17
N ASN A 199 -2.03 -19.17 -23.99
CA ASN A 199 -1.80 -20.29 -24.91
C ASN A 199 -2.31 -20.02 -26.34
N VAL A 200 -3.42 -19.29 -26.50
CA VAL A 200 -3.93 -18.89 -27.82
C VAL A 200 -2.98 -17.91 -28.49
N TYR A 201 -2.46 -16.95 -27.73
CA TYR A 201 -1.48 -16.01 -28.23
C TYR A 201 -0.20 -16.71 -28.67
N ASP A 202 0.36 -17.59 -27.85
CA ASP A 202 1.57 -18.36 -28.18
C ASP A 202 1.42 -19.15 -29.49
N LYS A 203 0.23 -19.73 -29.73
CA LYS A 203 -0.07 -20.49 -30.95
C LYS A 203 -0.22 -19.61 -32.20
N LEU A 204 -0.73 -18.40 -32.05
CA LEU A 204 -0.99 -17.48 -33.17
C LEU A 204 0.15 -16.49 -33.41
N HIS A 205 1.09 -16.38 -32.47
CA HIS A 205 2.26 -15.54 -32.59
C HIS A 205 3.03 -15.83 -33.89
N GLY A 206 3.43 -14.77 -34.61
CA GLY A 206 4.14 -14.94 -35.87
C GLY A 206 3.26 -15.34 -37.07
N THR A 207 1.94 -15.49 -36.91
CA THR A 207 1.00 -15.77 -38.02
C THR A 207 0.39 -14.49 -38.62
N ARG A 208 0.11 -14.49 -39.93
CA ARG A 208 -0.38 -13.31 -40.67
C ARG A 208 -1.82 -12.95 -40.27
N VAL A 209 -2.05 -11.66 -40.05
CA VAL A 209 -3.39 -11.11 -39.78
C VAL A 209 -4.11 -10.83 -41.09
N LYS A 210 -5.41 -11.16 -41.15
CA LYS A 210 -6.26 -10.99 -42.34
C LYS A 210 -7.32 -9.91 -42.12
N TYR A 211 -7.71 -9.22 -43.19
CA TYR A 211 -8.83 -8.27 -43.15
C TYR A 211 -10.13 -8.93 -42.70
N GLY A 212 -10.88 -8.24 -41.83
CA GLY A 212 -12.11 -8.74 -41.22
C GLY A 212 -11.90 -9.56 -39.95
N GLN A 213 -10.67 -9.94 -39.61
CA GLN A 213 -10.38 -10.59 -38.32
C GLN A 213 -10.44 -9.58 -37.17
N THR A 214 -10.80 -10.10 -35.99
CA THR A 214 -10.75 -9.37 -34.73
C THR A 214 -9.35 -9.47 -34.11
N VAL A 215 -8.82 -8.33 -33.71
CA VAL A 215 -7.54 -8.13 -33.05
C VAL A 215 -7.72 -7.30 -31.78
N GLN A 216 -6.68 -7.24 -30.97
CA GLN A 216 -6.56 -6.32 -29.84
C GLN A 216 -5.24 -5.57 -29.97
N LEU A 217 -5.23 -4.31 -29.56
CA LEU A 217 -4.04 -3.47 -29.56
C LEU A 217 -3.63 -3.20 -28.12
N ARG A 218 -2.47 -3.75 -27.71
CA ARG A 218 -1.92 -3.58 -26.36
C ARG A 218 -0.86 -2.49 -26.36
N HIS A 219 -1.05 -1.48 -25.52
CA HIS A 219 -0.12 -0.38 -25.37
C HIS A 219 1.16 -0.85 -24.64
N ILE A 220 2.33 -0.63 -25.24
CA ILE A 220 3.61 -1.18 -24.76
C ILE A 220 4.00 -0.62 -23.39
N LYS A 221 3.79 0.69 -23.15
CA LYS A 221 4.20 1.33 -21.89
C LYS A 221 3.41 0.82 -20.68
N THR A 222 2.11 0.59 -20.84
CA THR A 222 1.20 0.30 -19.71
C THR A 222 0.69 -1.13 -19.65
N GLY A 223 0.79 -1.89 -20.75
CA GLY A 223 0.21 -3.23 -20.85
C GLY A 223 -1.31 -3.25 -20.99
N LYS A 224 -1.97 -2.08 -20.99
CA LYS A 224 -3.42 -1.93 -21.19
C LYS A 224 -3.78 -2.03 -22.68
N TYR A 225 -5.06 -2.23 -22.96
CA TYR A 225 -5.60 -2.40 -24.30
C TYR A 225 -6.45 -1.20 -24.71
N ILE A 226 -6.46 -0.90 -26.01
CA ILE A 226 -7.44 0.05 -26.56
C ILE A 226 -8.84 -0.57 -26.46
N ALA A 227 -9.73 0.14 -25.78
CA ALA A 227 -11.11 -0.25 -25.52
C ALA A 227 -12.08 0.83 -25.96
N MET A 228 -13.26 0.42 -26.43
CA MET A 228 -14.35 1.33 -26.78
C MET A 228 -15.47 1.25 -25.73
N GLN A 229 -15.66 2.34 -24.98
CA GLN A 229 -16.65 2.42 -23.92
C GLN A 229 -17.86 3.25 -24.34
N PRO A 230 -19.09 2.88 -23.92
CA PRO A 230 -20.29 3.62 -24.27
C PRO A 230 -20.28 5.01 -23.61
N THR A 231 -20.57 6.05 -24.41
CA THR A 231 -20.76 7.41 -23.90
C THR A 231 -22.25 7.73 -23.71
N ARG A 232 -22.55 8.93 -23.22
CA ARG A 232 -23.93 9.47 -23.20
C ARG A 232 -24.52 9.62 -24.61
N ASP A 233 -23.66 9.86 -25.60
CA ASP A 233 -24.05 10.02 -26.99
C ASP A 233 -24.18 8.65 -27.67
N LYS A 234 -25.35 8.36 -28.25
CA LYS A 234 -25.62 7.04 -28.86
C LYS A 234 -24.83 6.79 -30.14
N GLU A 235 -24.25 7.84 -30.74
CA GLU A 235 -23.53 7.76 -32.02
C GLU A 235 -22.01 7.69 -31.87
N THR A 236 -21.50 7.82 -30.64
CA THR A 236 -20.06 7.80 -30.34
C THR A 236 -19.72 6.91 -29.15
N LEU A 237 -18.57 6.25 -29.23
CA LEU A 237 -17.95 5.52 -28.13
C LEU A 237 -16.64 6.21 -27.76
N GLU A 238 -16.32 6.24 -26.48
CA GLU A 238 -15.06 6.76 -25.98
C GLU A 238 -13.96 5.73 -26.23
N VAL A 239 -12.80 6.18 -26.69
CA VAL A 239 -11.63 5.31 -26.91
C VAL A 239 -10.66 5.51 -25.75
N VAL A 240 -10.52 4.47 -24.92
CA VAL A 240 -9.72 4.52 -23.69
C VAL A 240 -8.76 3.33 -23.58
N LEU A 241 -7.72 3.47 -22.78
CA LEU A 241 -6.84 2.38 -22.35
C LEU A 241 -7.44 1.70 -21.12
N SER A 242 -7.89 0.46 -21.27
CA SER A 242 -8.43 -0.35 -20.17
C SER A 242 -7.71 -1.67 -20.03
N ASP A 243 -7.97 -2.37 -18.93
CA ASP A 243 -7.61 -3.78 -18.80
C ASP A 243 -8.34 -4.63 -19.84
N GLY A 244 -7.88 -5.87 -20.03
CA GLY A 244 -8.39 -6.75 -21.08
C GLY A 244 -9.88 -7.04 -20.92
N ALA A 245 -10.68 -6.65 -21.92
CA ALA A 245 -12.12 -6.85 -21.94
C ALA A 245 -12.62 -7.11 -23.37
N ALA A 246 -13.87 -7.57 -23.50
CA ALA A 246 -14.53 -7.72 -24.79
C ALA A 246 -14.68 -6.38 -25.55
N ALA A 247 -14.72 -5.26 -24.83
CA ALA A 247 -14.72 -3.90 -25.39
C ALA A 247 -13.43 -3.56 -26.15
N CYS A 248 -12.36 -4.35 -25.99
CA CYS A 248 -11.07 -4.15 -26.65
C CYS A 248 -10.98 -4.84 -28.03
N HIS A 249 -12.07 -5.47 -28.48
CA HIS A 249 -12.11 -6.19 -29.76
C HIS A 249 -12.24 -5.23 -30.93
N LEU A 250 -11.20 -5.15 -31.75
CA LEU A 250 -11.11 -4.30 -32.94
C LEU A 250 -11.07 -5.16 -34.21
N THR A 251 -11.66 -4.69 -35.30
CA THR A 251 -11.69 -5.35 -36.61
C THR A 251 -10.98 -4.50 -37.64
N LEU A 252 -9.98 -5.09 -38.28
CA LEU A 252 -9.20 -4.42 -39.33
C LEU A 252 -9.96 -4.50 -40.64
N LEU A 253 -10.38 -3.36 -41.20
CA LEU A 253 -10.97 -3.30 -42.53
C LEU A 253 -10.10 -2.53 -43.53
N PRO A 254 -10.14 -2.90 -44.82
CA PRO A 254 -9.47 -2.15 -45.86
C PRO A 254 -10.21 -0.83 -46.10
N ARG A 255 -9.48 0.28 -46.21
CA ARG A 255 -10.07 1.60 -46.54
C ARG A 255 -10.56 1.66 -48.00
N PHE A 256 -9.86 0.98 -48.89
CA PHE A 256 -10.11 0.96 -50.33
C PHE A 256 -10.55 -0.42 -50.79
N LYS A 257 -11.32 -0.49 -51.88
CA LYS A 257 -11.80 -1.75 -52.48
C LYS A 257 -10.71 -2.54 -53.22
N LEU A 258 -9.43 -2.23 -52.99
CA LEU A 258 -8.26 -2.92 -53.52
C LEU A 258 -8.09 -4.31 -52.89
N ARG A 259 -8.52 -4.46 -51.63
CA ARG A 259 -8.44 -5.69 -50.84
C ARG A 259 -9.83 -6.12 -50.39
N LYS A 260 -10.01 -7.42 -50.15
CA LYS A 260 -11.24 -8.01 -49.62
C LYS A 260 -11.00 -8.64 -48.24
N THR A 261 -12.07 -8.80 -47.46
CA THR A 261 -12.04 -9.55 -46.19
C THR A 261 -11.53 -10.97 -46.42
N GLY A 262 -10.60 -11.43 -45.58
CA GLY A 262 -9.92 -12.72 -45.69
C GLY A 262 -8.53 -12.66 -46.33
N GLU A 263 -8.19 -11.56 -47.02
CA GLU A 263 -6.83 -11.33 -47.55
C GLU A 263 -5.88 -10.85 -46.43
N PRO A 264 -4.57 -11.17 -46.50
CA PRO A 264 -3.59 -10.72 -45.52
C PRO A 264 -3.41 -9.20 -45.57
N VAL A 265 -3.30 -8.58 -44.39
CA VAL A 265 -3.13 -7.12 -44.25
C VAL A 265 -1.71 -6.73 -44.63
N GLN A 266 -1.55 -5.80 -45.59
CA GLN A 266 -0.25 -5.23 -45.93
C GLN A 266 0.04 -3.97 -45.12
N LEU A 267 1.29 -3.79 -44.70
CA LEU A 267 1.69 -2.62 -43.89
C LEU A 267 1.61 -1.29 -44.65
N MET A 268 1.65 -1.33 -45.99
CA MET A 268 1.49 -0.15 -46.84
C MET A 268 0.03 0.25 -47.04
N ASP A 269 -0.92 -0.62 -46.72
CA ASP A 269 -2.34 -0.35 -46.94
C ASP A 269 -2.89 0.62 -45.89
N GLN A 270 -3.84 1.45 -46.32
CA GLN A 270 -4.66 2.24 -45.41
C GLN A 270 -5.82 1.38 -44.88
N ILE A 271 -6.03 1.43 -43.58
CA ILE A 271 -7.00 0.62 -42.86
C ILE A 271 -7.98 1.48 -42.06
N VAL A 272 -9.12 0.87 -41.74
CA VAL A 272 -10.12 1.42 -40.81
C VAL A 272 -10.22 0.50 -39.61
N LEU A 273 -10.03 1.06 -38.42
CA LEU A 273 -10.12 0.35 -37.14
C LEU A 273 -11.55 0.38 -36.61
N ALA A 274 -12.20 -0.77 -36.71
CA ALA A 274 -13.60 -1.13 -36.41
C ALA A 274 -13.94 -1.75 -35.05
N ALA A 275 -14.71 -1.18 -34.12
CA ALA A 275 -15.36 -2.03 -33.09
C ALA A 275 -16.81 -2.36 -33.45
N THR A 276 -17.31 -3.48 -32.93
CA THR A 276 -18.73 -3.85 -33.03
C THR A 276 -19.37 -3.74 -31.65
N TYR A 277 -20.39 -2.89 -31.52
CA TYR A 277 -21.13 -2.68 -30.29
C TYR A 277 -22.63 -2.72 -30.61
N LYS A 278 -23.41 -3.54 -29.88
CA LYS A 278 -24.86 -3.75 -30.11
C LYS A 278 -25.22 -3.98 -31.59
N ALA A 279 -24.43 -4.84 -32.27
CA ALA A 279 -24.55 -5.15 -33.70
C ALA A 279 -24.33 -3.97 -34.67
N GLN A 280 -23.93 -2.79 -34.19
CA GLN A 280 -23.52 -1.66 -35.00
C GLN A 280 -21.99 -1.53 -35.00
N ARG A 281 -21.45 -0.94 -36.06
CA ARG A 281 -20.01 -0.81 -36.27
C ARG A 281 -19.58 0.63 -36.03
N PHE A 282 -18.70 0.86 -35.06
CA PHE A 282 -18.16 2.17 -34.70
C PHE A 282 -16.70 2.27 -35.12
N ALA A 283 -16.38 3.17 -36.05
CA ALA A 283 -15.05 3.40 -36.58
C ALA A 283 -14.27 4.43 -35.76
N MET A 284 -13.00 4.13 -35.48
CA MET A 284 -12.13 5.12 -34.84
C MET A 284 -11.95 6.35 -35.72
N HIS A 285 -12.14 7.51 -35.11
CA HIS A 285 -12.14 8.80 -35.74
C HIS A 285 -11.37 9.81 -34.87
N VAL A 286 -10.53 10.61 -35.51
CA VAL A 286 -9.83 11.71 -34.83
C VAL A 286 -10.78 12.90 -34.71
N SER A 287 -11.16 13.25 -33.49
CA SER A 287 -12.11 14.35 -33.24
C SER A 287 -11.46 15.72 -33.46
N THR A 288 -12.28 16.77 -33.48
CA THR A 288 -11.81 18.17 -33.45
C THR A 288 -11.65 18.71 -32.03
N ARG A 289 -11.89 17.89 -30.99
CA ARG A 289 -11.76 18.28 -29.59
C ARG A 289 -10.31 18.08 -29.14
N SER A 290 -9.78 19.03 -28.38
CA SER A 290 -8.47 18.88 -27.74
C SER A 290 -8.56 17.86 -26.60
N ALA A 291 -7.47 17.12 -26.38
CA ALA A 291 -7.32 16.25 -25.22
C ALA A 291 -7.02 17.04 -23.95
N VAL A 292 -6.90 16.33 -22.82
CA VAL A 292 -6.63 16.93 -21.49
C VAL A 292 -5.34 17.75 -21.46
N ASP A 293 -4.36 17.46 -22.32
CA ASP A 293 -3.13 18.24 -22.42
C ASP A 293 -3.29 19.59 -23.18
N GLY A 294 -4.45 19.82 -23.80
CA GLY A 294 -4.76 21.02 -24.59
C GLY A 294 -4.03 21.14 -25.93
N ALA A 295 -3.04 20.28 -26.19
CA ALA A 295 -2.17 20.33 -27.38
C ALA A 295 -2.48 19.22 -28.39
N SER A 296 -2.87 18.04 -27.92
CA SER A 296 -3.21 16.89 -28.77
C SER A 296 -4.71 16.80 -29.03
N THR A 297 -5.12 15.98 -30.00
CA THR A 297 -6.55 15.82 -30.36
C THR A 297 -7.10 14.51 -29.83
N LEU A 298 -8.34 14.52 -29.34
CA LEU A 298 -9.00 13.33 -28.80
C LEU A 298 -9.40 12.36 -29.91
N VAL A 299 -9.23 11.06 -29.65
CA VAL A 299 -9.73 10.00 -30.52
C VAL A 299 -10.99 9.39 -29.90
N HIS A 300 -12.03 9.25 -30.70
CA HIS A 300 -13.29 8.62 -30.32
C HIS A 300 -13.74 7.68 -31.44
N ALA A 301 -14.68 6.78 -31.18
CA ALA A 301 -15.25 5.94 -32.22
C ALA A 301 -16.63 6.45 -32.61
N SER A 302 -16.94 6.50 -33.90
CA SER A 302 -18.15 7.09 -34.45
C SER A 302 -18.88 6.12 -35.37
N LEU A 303 -20.21 6.18 -35.38
CA LEU A 303 -21.04 5.48 -36.38
C LEU A 303 -20.93 6.09 -37.77
N SER A 304 -20.77 7.41 -37.86
CA SER A 304 -20.89 8.17 -39.10
C SER A 304 -19.55 8.54 -39.73
N HIS A 305 -18.50 8.68 -38.92
CA HIS A 305 -17.18 9.10 -39.36
C HIS A 305 -16.10 8.05 -39.10
N ALA A 306 -15.11 7.96 -39.98
CA ALA A 306 -14.00 7.02 -39.88
C ALA A 306 -12.69 7.70 -40.33
N SER A 307 -11.67 7.64 -39.47
CA SER A 307 -10.31 8.07 -39.83
C SER A 307 -9.53 6.95 -40.53
N GLN A 308 -8.50 7.36 -41.26
CA GLN A 308 -7.70 6.47 -42.10
C GLN A 308 -6.37 6.23 -41.42
N TRP A 309 -6.08 4.97 -41.11
CA TRP A 309 -4.89 4.60 -40.36
C TRP A 309 -3.91 3.86 -41.25
N ARG A 310 -2.62 4.12 -41.06
CA ARG A 310 -1.54 3.34 -41.65
C ARG A 310 -0.67 2.79 -40.51
N LEU A 311 -0.31 1.51 -40.59
CA LEU A 311 0.50 0.86 -39.56
C LEU A 311 1.98 0.98 -39.91
N ALA A 312 2.75 1.65 -39.06
CA ALA A 312 4.20 1.70 -39.16
C ALA A 312 4.79 0.63 -38.24
N PRO A 313 5.49 -0.40 -38.76
CA PRO A 313 6.12 -1.41 -37.91
C PRO A 313 7.31 -0.81 -37.14
N TYR A 314 7.44 -1.16 -35.87
CA TYR A 314 8.55 -0.78 -35.01
C TYR A 314 9.49 -1.97 -34.75
N ASP A 315 8.93 -3.11 -34.35
CA ASP A 315 9.68 -4.36 -34.14
C ASP A 315 8.94 -5.53 -34.78
N HIS A 316 9.69 -6.37 -35.49
CA HIS A 316 9.19 -7.61 -36.05
C HIS A 316 9.54 -8.72 -35.05
N SER A 317 8.60 -9.07 -34.19
CA SER A 317 8.76 -10.17 -33.23
C SER A 317 9.22 -11.44 -33.96
N GLU A 318 10.44 -11.91 -33.67
CA GLU A 318 10.88 -13.23 -34.14
C GLU A 318 9.86 -14.28 -33.67
N LYS A 319 9.56 -15.26 -34.52
CA LYS A 319 8.51 -16.28 -34.30
C LYS A 319 8.60 -17.01 -32.95
N ASP A 320 9.75 -16.99 -32.28
CA ASP A 320 10.07 -17.85 -31.13
C ASP A 320 9.75 -17.26 -29.75
N VAL A 321 9.36 -15.99 -29.60
CA VAL A 321 9.17 -15.39 -28.28
C VAL A 321 7.83 -14.66 -28.17
N SER A 322 6.90 -15.29 -27.47
CA SER A 322 5.64 -14.67 -27.07
C SER A 322 5.85 -13.73 -25.89
N SER A 323 5.25 -12.54 -25.97
CA SER A 323 5.13 -11.58 -24.88
C SER A 323 3.99 -11.89 -23.89
N ALA A 324 3.41 -13.10 -23.96
CA ALA A 324 2.33 -13.56 -23.07
C ALA A 324 2.71 -13.44 -21.59
N THR A 325 3.95 -13.77 -21.28
CA THR A 325 4.53 -13.61 -19.95
C THR A 325 5.27 -12.29 -19.87
N MET A 326 4.60 -11.24 -19.37
CA MET A 326 5.32 -10.23 -18.59
C MET A 326 6.16 -11.00 -17.55
N TYR A 327 7.40 -10.58 -17.31
CA TYR A 327 8.28 -11.07 -16.22
C TYR A 327 9.30 -12.17 -16.52
N GLN A 328 9.62 -12.50 -17.77
CA GLN A 328 10.90 -13.18 -18.04
C GLN A 328 11.94 -12.21 -18.62
N PRO A 329 13.08 -11.98 -17.94
CA PRO A 329 14.20 -11.29 -18.55
C PRO A 329 14.75 -12.20 -19.65
N ASP A 330 14.65 -11.73 -20.90
CA ASP A 330 15.16 -12.39 -22.10
C ASP A 330 16.71 -12.35 -22.11
N THR A 331 17.32 -12.99 -21.11
CA THR A 331 18.76 -12.95 -20.84
C THR A 331 19.62 -13.61 -21.94
N GLY A 332 18.98 -14.29 -22.90
CA GLY A 332 19.63 -15.08 -23.93
C GLY A 332 19.81 -14.41 -25.30
N ARG A 333 19.03 -13.36 -25.66
CA ARG A 333 18.96 -12.89 -27.07
C ARG A 333 19.56 -11.50 -27.35
N GLY A 334 20.00 -10.76 -26.34
CA GLY A 334 20.74 -9.50 -26.51
C GLY A 334 19.90 -8.23 -26.30
N LEU A 335 20.56 -7.08 -26.26
CA LEU A 335 19.99 -5.79 -25.92
C LEU A 335 19.03 -5.32 -27.03
N ARG A 336 17.83 -4.87 -26.66
CA ARG A 336 16.81 -4.33 -27.56
C ARG A 336 16.61 -2.83 -27.34
N SER A 337 16.15 -2.15 -28.39
CA SER A 337 15.65 -0.77 -28.30
C SER A 337 14.44 -0.69 -27.36
N GLY A 338 14.36 0.36 -26.55
CA GLY A 338 13.36 0.58 -25.51
C GLY A 338 13.66 -0.14 -24.18
N LEU A 339 14.78 -0.87 -24.05
CA LEU A 339 15.18 -1.45 -22.77
C LEU A 339 15.87 -0.42 -21.87
N CYS A 340 15.62 -0.54 -20.57
CA CYS A 340 16.31 0.24 -19.56
C CYS A 340 17.57 -0.49 -19.07
N ILE A 341 18.67 0.25 -19.00
CA ILE A 341 19.99 -0.21 -18.57
C ILE A 341 20.55 0.72 -17.50
N ARG A 342 21.54 0.19 -16.78
CA ARG A 342 22.50 0.95 -15.98
C ARG A 342 23.88 0.76 -16.58
N LEU A 343 24.70 1.81 -16.53
CA LEU A 343 26.06 1.81 -17.03
C LEU A 343 27.01 1.91 -15.83
N LEU A 344 27.74 0.83 -15.55
CA LEU A 344 28.74 0.76 -14.49
C LEU A 344 30.12 1.05 -15.09
N HIS A 345 30.75 2.13 -14.65
CA HIS A 345 32.13 2.43 -15.00
C HIS A 345 33.07 1.45 -14.30
N LEU A 346 33.86 0.70 -15.07
CA LEU A 346 34.63 -0.43 -14.56
C LEU A 346 35.78 -0.01 -13.63
N GLU A 347 36.48 1.07 -13.95
CA GLU A 347 37.66 1.51 -13.19
C GLU A 347 37.28 2.14 -11.84
N THR A 348 36.29 3.03 -11.84
CA THR A 348 35.87 3.75 -10.61
C THR A 348 34.80 3.01 -9.81
N SER A 349 34.26 1.89 -10.33
CA SER A 349 33.12 1.17 -9.74
C SER A 349 31.92 2.10 -9.44
N ALA A 350 31.72 3.10 -10.30
CA ALA A 350 30.68 4.12 -10.15
C ALA A 350 29.64 4.02 -11.27
N TRP A 351 28.41 4.41 -10.97
CA TRP A 351 27.29 4.34 -11.89
C TRP A 351 27.12 5.67 -12.64
N LEU A 352 26.81 5.60 -13.93
CA LEU A 352 26.44 6.78 -14.71
C LEU A 352 25.07 7.28 -14.25
N GLY A 353 25.03 8.44 -13.60
CA GLY A 353 23.82 9.08 -13.13
C GLY A 353 23.61 10.48 -13.70
N CYS A 354 22.37 10.98 -13.59
CA CYS A 354 22.04 12.36 -13.90
C CYS A 354 21.30 13.01 -12.72
N GLY A 355 21.83 14.12 -12.23
CA GLY A 355 21.26 14.89 -11.12
C GLY A 355 21.41 16.39 -11.38
N GLY A 356 20.34 17.15 -11.16
CA GLY A 356 20.35 18.61 -11.36
C GLY A 356 20.69 19.08 -12.78
N GLY A 357 20.45 18.24 -13.80
CA GLY A 357 20.80 18.53 -15.21
C GLY A 357 22.26 18.25 -15.59
N ALA A 358 23.07 17.75 -14.66
CA ALA A 358 24.47 17.37 -14.92
C ALA A 358 24.64 15.84 -14.86
N VAL A 359 25.37 15.30 -15.85
CA VAL A 359 25.75 13.88 -15.91
C VAL A 359 27.02 13.67 -15.10
N HIS A 360 27.00 12.71 -14.18
CA HIS A 360 28.10 12.45 -13.26
C HIS A 360 28.23 10.95 -12.96
N LEU A 361 29.42 10.54 -12.50
CA LEU A 361 29.62 9.21 -11.93
C LEU A 361 29.35 9.23 -10.43
N GLN A 362 28.41 8.40 -9.98
CA GLN A 362 28.05 8.25 -8.57
C GLN A 362 28.60 6.92 -8.03
N ALA A 363 29.54 7.00 -7.08
CA ALA A 363 29.99 5.84 -6.35
C ALA A 363 28.88 5.32 -5.42
N GLU A 364 28.86 4.02 -5.18
CA GLU A 364 27.94 3.41 -4.23
C GLU A 364 28.29 3.93 -2.81
N SER A 365 27.46 4.84 -2.28
CA SER A 365 27.63 5.30 -0.91
C SER A 365 27.29 4.13 0.00
N GLY A 366 28.32 3.48 0.54
CA GLY A 366 28.20 2.54 1.63
C GLY A 366 27.64 3.24 2.86
N GLY A 367 26.32 3.32 2.94
CA GLY A 367 25.62 3.58 4.19
C GLY A 367 26.02 2.47 5.18
N ALA A 368 26.59 2.89 6.30
CA ALA A 368 27.14 2.07 7.38
C ALA A 368 26.55 0.64 7.49
N SER A 369 27.43 -0.35 7.28
CA SER A 369 27.48 -1.64 7.99
C SER A 369 26.13 -2.20 8.50
N ASP A 370 25.50 -3.05 7.70
CA ASP A 370 24.99 -4.33 8.19
C ASP A 370 25.22 -5.39 7.09
N ALA A 371 26.34 -6.11 7.22
CA ALA A 371 26.84 -7.10 6.28
C ALA A 371 26.10 -8.44 6.39
N ALA A 372 24.76 -8.43 6.36
CA ALA A 372 23.93 -9.63 6.42
C ALA A 372 22.93 -9.80 5.26
N ASP A 373 22.62 -8.77 4.47
CA ASP A 373 21.61 -8.86 3.40
C ASP A 373 22.25 -8.79 2.00
N THR A 374 22.66 -9.94 1.47
CA THR A 374 23.18 -10.11 0.10
C THR A 374 22.10 -10.09 -1.00
N ASN A 375 20.89 -9.61 -0.73
CA ASN A 375 19.79 -9.58 -1.70
C ASN A 375 19.44 -8.13 -2.12
N SER A 376 19.91 -7.75 -3.31
CA SER A 376 19.55 -6.54 -4.08
C SER A 376 19.57 -5.22 -3.32
N HIS A 377 20.76 -4.62 -3.17
CA HIS A 377 20.86 -3.19 -2.86
C HIS A 377 20.25 -2.39 -4.01
N LEU A 378 19.17 -1.66 -3.72
CA LEU A 378 18.55 -0.81 -4.72
C LEU A 378 19.46 0.38 -5.04
N LEU A 379 19.95 0.40 -6.27
CA LEU A 379 20.74 1.50 -6.82
C LEU A 379 19.89 2.77 -6.97
N SER A 380 20.52 3.95 -7.05
CA SER A 380 19.78 5.21 -7.22
C SER A 380 18.97 5.17 -8.52
N PRO A 381 17.69 5.61 -8.52
CA PRO A 381 16.90 5.70 -9.75
C PRO A 381 17.46 6.73 -10.74
N GLU A 382 18.37 7.62 -10.29
CA GLU A 382 19.14 8.55 -11.13
C GLU A 382 20.13 7.87 -12.09
N THR A 383 20.31 6.55 -11.95
CA THR A 383 21.21 5.75 -12.80
C THR A 383 20.49 5.05 -13.97
N LEU A 384 19.19 5.28 -14.11
CA LEU A 384 18.34 4.59 -15.10
C LEU A 384 18.39 5.29 -16.45
N TRP A 385 18.83 4.55 -17.47
CA TRP A 385 18.89 5.02 -18.86
C TRP A 385 18.10 4.09 -19.78
N GLU A 386 17.19 4.63 -20.57
CA GLU A 386 16.52 3.92 -21.66
C GLU A 386 17.35 4.04 -22.94
N VAL A 387 17.59 2.91 -23.59
CA VAL A 387 18.35 2.85 -24.85
C VAL A 387 17.37 2.82 -26.01
N GLU A 388 17.40 3.85 -26.85
CA GLU A 388 16.59 3.94 -28.06
C GLU A 388 17.51 3.90 -29.28
N LYS A 389 17.11 3.27 -30.38
CA LYS A 389 17.78 3.52 -31.66
C LYS A 389 17.57 4.98 -32.07
N SER A 390 18.52 5.55 -32.81
CA SER A 390 18.43 6.95 -33.21
C SER A 390 17.34 7.25 -34.25
N CYS A 391 16.81 6.22 -34.93
CA CYS A 391 15.61 6.33 -35.76
C CYS A 391 14.36 5.94 -34.95
N PHE A 392 13.41 6.86 -34.80
CA PHE A 392 12.20 6.68 -33.99
C PHE A 392 11.34 5.47 -34.40
N LEU A 393 11.35 5.12 -35.69
CA LEU A 393 10.53 4.05 -36.25
C LEU A 393 11.26 2.70 -36.26
N ASP A 394 12.54 2.66 -35.91
CA ASP A 394 13.33 1.43 -35.91
C ASP A 394 13.49 0.88 -34.48
N GLY A 395 12.95 -0.31 -34.26
CA GLY A 395 13.01 -1.03 -32.99
C GLY A 395 13.86 -2.30 -33.06
N GLY A 396 13.56 -3.26 -32.17
CA GLY A 396 14.17 -4.58 -32.17
C GLY A 396 15.56 -4.67 -31.53
N LEU A 397 16.30 -5.72 -31.89
CA LEU A 397 17.65 -6.00 -31.37
C LEU A 397 18.64 -4.92 -31.80
N LEU A 398 19.51 -4.52 -30.88
CA LEU A 398 20.61 -3.59 -31.10
C LEU A 398 21.85 -4.36 -31.54
N HIS A 399 22.40 -3.94 -32.67
CA HIS A 399 23.66 -4.44 -33.21
C HIS A 399 24.78 -3.41 -33.00
N TRP A 400 26.03 -3.87 -33.10
CA TRP A 400 27.21 -3.00 -32.93
C TRP A 400 27.33 -1.91 -34.00
N THR A 401 26.58 -2.02 -35.10
CA THR A 401 26.50 -1.03 -36.18
C THR A 401 25.48 0.08 -35.95
N ASP A 402 24.61 -0.11 -34.96
CA ASP A 402 23.46 0.76 -34.73
C ASP A 402 23.86 1.97 -33.89
N SER A 403 23.34 3.14 -34.25
CA SER A 403 23.43 4.35 -33.47
C SER A 403 22.28 4.43 -32.47
N VAL A 404 22.59 4.74 -31.22
CA VAL A 404 21.63 4.77 -30.11
C VAL A 404 21.59 6.14 -29.44
N CYS A 405 20.44 6.48 -28.88
CA CYS A 405 20.23 7.60 -27.99
C CYS A 405 19.98 7.05 -26.58
N LEU A 406 20.58 7.70 -25.57
CA LEU A 406 20.41 7.32 -24.17
C LEU A 406 19.49 8.34 -23.49
N ARG A 407 18.28 7.94 -23.15
CA ARG A 407 17.28 8.78 -22.46
C ARG A 407 17.33 8.51 -20.96
N HIS A 408 17.55 9.53 -20.15
CA HIS A 408 17.49 9.41 -18.70
C HIS A 408 16.03 9.27 -18.25
N VAL A 409 15.72 8.20 -17.50
CA VAL A 409 14.32 7.84 -17.18
C VAL A 409 13.64 8.89 -16.28
N LEU A 410 14.35 9.45 -15.30
CA LEU A 410 13.74 10.40 -14.36
C LEU A 410 13.46 11.78 -14.96
N THR A 411 14.41 12.31 -15.75
CA THR A 411 14.28 13.66 -16.32
C THR A 411 13.65 13.65 -17.71
N GLY A 412 13.58 12.49 -18.37
CA GLY A 412 13.13 12.37 -19.76
C GLY A 412 14.08 13.00 -20.78
N GLN A 413 15.26 13.46 -20.35
CA GLN A 413 16.24 14.12 -21.20
C GLN A 413 17.24 13.12 -21.77
N TYR A 414 17.77 13.41 -22.96
CA TYR A 414 18.75 12.60 -23.66
C TYR A 414 20.17 13.04 -23.33
N LEU A 415 21.08 12.08 -23.27
CA LEU A 415 22.51 12.33 -23.17
C LEU A 415 22.97 13.15 -24.39
N HIS A 416 23.69 14.24 -24.14
CA HIS A 416 24.14 15.17 -25.17
C HIS A 416 25.57 15.62 -24.93
N VAL A 417 26.29 15.92 -26.01
CA VAL A 417 27.61 16.55 -25.95
C VAL A 417 27.49 18.01 -26.35
N GLU A 418 27.63 18.91 -25.39
CA GLU A 418 27.61 20.35 -25.59
C GLU A 418 29.02 20.88 -25.91
N ASN A 419 29.11 21.79 -26.87
CA ASN A 419 30.36 22.47 -27.22
C ASN A 419 30.43 23.81 -26.47
N THR A 420 31.26 23.88 -25.42
CA THR A 420 31.49 25.10 -24.65
C THR A 420 32.83 25.74 -25.03
N GLU A 421 33.04 27.03 -24.73
CA GLU A 421 34.32 27.72 -24.95
C GLU A 421 35.51 27.02 -24.25
N ALA A 422 35.24 26.23 -23.20
CA ALA A 422 36.22 25.45 -22.45
C ALA A 422 36.39 23.99 -22.94
N GLY A 423 35.69 23.58 -24.00
CA GLY A 423 35.74 22.24 -24.60
C GLY A 423 34.39 21.51 -24.64
N LEU A 424 34.41 20.26 -25.12
CA LEU A 424 33.24 19.38 -25.22
C LEU A 424 32.88 18.80 -23.84
N ARG A 425 31.66 19.07 -23.37
CA ARG A 425 31.14 18.59 -22.08
C ARG A 425 29.92 17.70 -22.29
N VAL A 426 29.78 16.69 -21.42
CA VAL A 426 28.58 15.83 -21.40
C VAL A 426 27.49 16.47 -20.53
N ALA A 427 26.30 16.63 -21.11
CA ALA A 427 25.11 17.21 -20.48
C ALA A 427 23.86 16.41 -20.88
N THR A 428 22.68 16.88 -20.47
CA THR A 428 21.40 16.33 -20.92
C THR A 428 20.58 17.38 -21.66
N ASN A 429 19.83 16.96 -22.67
CA ASN A 429 18.98 17.83 -23.50
C ASN A 429 17.58 17.22 -23.65
N ALA A 430 16.53 18.03 -23.71
CA ALA A 430 15.16 17.53 -23.89
C ALA A 430 14.94 16.81 -25.23
N GLN A 431 15.69 17.23 -26.27
CA GLN A 431 15.60 16.62 -27.59
C GLN A 431 16.79 15.68 -27.86
N PRO A 432 16.55 14.52 -28.50
CA PRO A 432 17.58 13.56 -28.92
C PRO A 432 18.45 14.07 -30.09
N GLN A 433 19.31 15.05 -29.81
CA GLN A 433 20.21 15.68 -30.80
C GLN A 433 21.56 14.97 -30.96
N SER A 434 21.95 14.12 -30.01
CA SER A 434 23.19 13.35 -30.04
C SER A 434 22.89 11.86 -30.16
N SER A 435 23.62 11.19 -31.05
CA SER A 435 23.59 9.74 -31.20
C SER A 435 24.96 9.15 -30.83
N TYR A 436 24.96 7.95 -30.28
CA TYR A 436 26.15 7.27 -29.77
C TYR A 436 26.29 5.89 -30.42
N LEU A 437 27.53 5.48 -30.65
CA LEU A 437 27.89 4.14 -31.09
C LEU A 437 28.46 3.38 -29.91
N LEU A 438 27.86 2.24 -29.57
CA LEU A 438 28.38 1.32 -28.58
C LEU A 438 29.54 0.55 -29.22
N ARG A 439 30.78 0.78 -28.77
CA ARG A 439 31.96 0.10 -29.31
C ARG A 439 32.35 -1.08 -28.42
N PRO A 440 32.57 -2.28 -28.97
CA PRO A 440 32.96 -3.43 -28.18
C PRO A 440 34.40 -3.29 -27.71
N THR A 441 34.69 -3.72 -26.48
CA THR A 441 36.06 -3.84 -25.94
C THR A 441 36.73 -5.18 -26.29
N THR A 442 35.98 -6.09 -26.92
CA THR A 442 36.43 -7.42 -27.32
C THR A 442 36.18 -7.64 -28.81
N LEU A 443 36.82 -8.66 -29.40
CA LEU A 443 36.57 -9.05 -30.79
C LEU A 443 35.16 -9.63 -30.94
N VAL A 444 34.25 -8.89 -31.56
CA VAL A 444 32.85 -9.30 -31.81
C VAL A 444 32.49 -9.09 -33.27
N ASN A 445 31.64 -9.96 -33.82
CA ASN A 445 31.06 -9.75 -35.15
C ASN A 445 30.10 -8.54 -35.12
N PRO A 446 30.30 -7.50 -35.95
CA PRO A 446 29.47 -6.31 -35.94
C PRO A 446 27.97 -6.57 -36.18
N ARG A 447 27.65 -7.68 -36.85
CA ARG A 447 26.27 -8.11 -37.14
C ARG A 447 25.61 -8.89 -36.01
N ASN A 448 26.34 -9.24 -34.95
CA ASN A 448 25.74 -9.91 -33.80
C ASN A 448 25.04 -8.88 -32.90
N PRO A 449 23.96 -9.26 -32.23
CA PRO A 449 23.32 -8.39 -31.24
C PRO A 449 24.25 -8.16 -30.04
N ILE A 450 24.11 -7.01 -29.41
CA ILE A 450 24.87 -6.62 -28.22
C ILE A 450 24.37 -7.43 -27.01
N GLY A 451 25.25 -7.95 -26.17
CA GLY A 451 24.86 -8.73 -24.98
C GLY A 451 24.46 -7.84 -23.79
N HIS A 452 23.58 -8.34 -22.91
CA HIS A 452 23.12 -7.60 -21.70
C HIS A 452 24.19 -7.31 -20.64
N LYS A 453 25.36 -7.95 -20.74
CA LYS A 453 26.50 -7.79 -19.81
C LYS A 453 27.78 -7.38 -20.54
N SER A 454 27.67 -6.91 -21.77
CA SER A 454 28.81 -6.48 -22.58
C SER A 454 29.47 -5.25 -21.96
N ALA A 455 30.80 -5.19 -22.04
CA ALA A 455 31.57 -4.00 -21.76
C ALA A 455 31.72 -3.19 -23.07
N VAL A 456 31.44 -1.90 -22.98
CA VAL A 456 31.36 -0.99 -24.14
C VAL A 456 32.06 0.33 -23.87
N LEU A 457 32.63 0.90 -24.92
CA LEU A 457 33.00 2.32 -24.96
C LEU A 457 31.90 3.11 -25.65
N LEU A 458 31.59 4.29 -25.13
CA LEU A 458 30.57 5.18 -25.70
C LEU A 458 31.24 6.20 -26.62
N GLN A 459 31.02 6.06 -27.92
CA GLN A 459 31.52 7.01 -28.92
C GLN A 459 30.38 7.91 -29.41
N HIS A 460 30.55 9.23 -29.39
CA HIS A 460 29.61 10.17 -29.98
C HIS A 460 29.69 10.11 -31.52
N ALA A 461 28.56 9.93 -32.20
CA ALA A 461 28.52 9.66 -33.63
C ALA A 461 28.94 10.86 -34.48
N GLN A 462 28.60 12.09 -34.06
CA GLN A 462 28.88 13.30 -34.83
C GLN A 462 30.34 13.77 -34.69
N THR A 463 30.88 13.81 -33.47
CA THR A 463 32.25 14.29 -33.20
C THR A 463 33.29 13.17 -33.20
N LEU A 464 32.86 11.91 -33.22
CA LEU A 464 33.70 10.71 -33.09
C LEU A 464 34.51 10.63 -31.78
N THR A 465 34.17 11.45 -30.78
CA THR A 465 34.83 11.46 -29.47
C THR A 465 34.25 10.41 -28.53
N TYR A 466 35.06 9.92 -27.59
CA TYR A 466 34.72 8.93 -26.58
C TYR A 466 34.43 9.62 -25.25
N LEU A 467 33.46 9.11 -24.48
CA LEU A 467 33.23 9.57 -23.11
C LEU A 467 34.42 9.20 -22.22
N HIS A 468 34.87 10.16 -21.42
CA HIS A 468 36.03 10.05 -20.55
C HIS A 468 35.74 10.59 -19.15
N THR A 469 36.33 9.94 -18.15
CA THR A 469 36.20 10.30 -16.74
C THR A 469 37.43 11.05 -16.26
N ARG A 470 37.27 12.31 -15.83
CA ARG A 470 38.38 13.05 -15.22
C ARG A 470 38.61 12.53 -13.79
N SER A 471 39.67 11.76 -13.59
CA SER A 471 40.12 11.34 -12.25
C SER A 471 40.61 12.57 -11.46
N SER A 472 39.76 13.12 -10.58
CA SER A 472 40.20 14.04 -9.55
C SER A 472 40.60 13.24 -8.31
N ALA A 473 41.89 13.21 -8.00
CA ALA A 473 42.50 12.40 -6.93
C ALA A 473 42.00 12.70 -5.49
N HIS A 474 41.00 13.56 -5.27
CA HIS A 474 40.44 13.82 -3.96
C HIS A 474 38.93 14.16 -4.04
N LEU A 475 38.16 13.54 -3.13
CA LEU A 475 36.76 13.77 -2.72
C LEU A 475 35.70 12.80 -3.29
N HIS A 476 35.06 12.10 -2.36
CA HIS A 476 34.02 11.07 -2.49
C HIS A 476 32.66 11.54 -3.05
N VAL A 477 32.60 12.58 -3.87
CA VAL A 477 31.32 13.17 -4.29
C VAL A 477 31.38 13.58 -5.75
N SER A 478 30.89 12.70 -6.64
CA SER A 478 30.59 12.94 -8.08
C SER A 478 31.73 13.44 -8.99
N SER A 479 32.13 12.63 -9.97
CA SER A 479 33.09 13.06 -11.02
C SER A 479 32.35 13.47 -12.32
N PRO A 480 32.64 14.65 -12.90
CA PRO A 480 32.04 15.09 -14.16
C PRO A 480 32.66 14.34 -15.37
N LEU A 481 31.85 14.07 -16.39
CA LEU A 481 32.31 13.46 -17.65
C LEU A 481 32.69 14.51 -18.70
N VAL A 482 33.73 14.20 -19.47
CA VAL A 482 34.24 14.97 -20.62
C VAL A 482 34.31 14.04 -21.83
N THR A 483 34.55 14.53 -23.04
CA THR A 483 34.83 13.67 -24.20
C THR A 483 36.28 13.82 -24.69
N LEU A 484 36.92 12.72 -25.08
CA LEU A 484 38.27 12.66 -25.66
C LEU A 484 38.23 12.13 -27.10
N LEU A 485 39.22 12.50 -27.92
CA LEU A 485 39.34 11.98 -29.30
C LEU A 485 39.88 10.55 -29.36
N THR A 486 40.73 10.17 -28.40
CA THR A 486 41.36 8.83 -28.34
C THR A 486 40.57 7.92 -27.41
N PRO A 487 40.27 6.67 -27.82
CA PRO A 487 39.68 5.69 -26.91
C PRO A 487 40.68 5.31 -25.82
N GLN A 488 40.21 5.21 -24.58
CA GLN A 488 40.96 4.65 -23.45
C GLN A 488 40.18 3.47 -22.87
N ASP A 489 40.87 2.35 -22.64
CA ASP A 489 40.22 1.15 -22.10
C ASP A 489 39.74 1.35 -20.65
N GLU A 490 40.34 2.29 -19.92
CA GLU A 490 39.98 2.69 -18.56
C GLU A 490 38.55 3.30 -18.48
N ASP A 491 38.04 3.85 -19.60
CA ASP A 491 36.71 4.47 -19.68
C ASP A 491 35.59 3.47 -20.04
N ALA A 492 35.84 2.17 -19.93
CA ALA A 492 34.89 1.13 -20.29
C ALA A 492 33.68 1.07 -19.32
N PHE A 493 32.48 1.00 -19.90
CA PHE A 493 31.23 0.83 -19.17
C PHE A 493 30.68 -0.58 -19.34
N LYS A 494 30.26 -1.21 -18.24
CA LYS A 494 29.52 -2.47 -18.26
C LYS A 494 28.03 -2.18 -18.30
N ILE A 495 27.35 -2.76 -19.28
CA ILE A 495 25.89 -2.72 -19.40
C ILE A 495 25.28 -3.65 -18.34
N VAL A 496 24.27 -3.16 -17.62
CA VAL A 496 23.48 -3.93 -16.66
C VAL A 496 22.00 -3.72 -16.98
N SER A 497 21.31 -4.80 -17.36
CA SER A 497 19.87 -4.75 -17.65
C SER A 497 19.05 -4.51 -16.38
N VAL A 498 18.04 -3.64 -16.48
CA VAL A 498 17.08 -3.37 -15.41
C VAL A 498 15.83 -4.24 -15.58
N SER A 499 15.22 -4.67 -14.48
CA SER A 499 13.97 -5.44 -14.53
C SER A 499 12.80 -4.58 -15.03
N SER A 500 11.87 -5.18 -15.77
CA SER A 500 10.68 -4.47 -16.25
C SER A 500 9.75 -4.02 -15.11
N THR A 501 9.75 -4.74 -13.99
CA THR A 501 9.01 -4.39 -12.76
C THR A 501 9.52 -3.09 -12.16
N GLU A 502 10.84 -2.95 -11.99
CA GLU A 502 11.45 -1.74 -11.42
C GLU A 502 11.18 -0.52 -12.31
N LEU A 503 11.29 -0.70 -13.64
CA LEU A 503 10.99 0.36 -14.60
C LEU A 503 9.51 0.78 -14.53
N HIS A 504 8.59 -0.18 -14.56
CA HIS A 504 7.15 0.11 -14.52
C HIS A 504 6.76 0.86 -13.22
N ASP A 505 7.26 0.39 -12.08
CA ASP A 505 7.04 1.03 -10.78
C ASP A 505 7.62 2.46 -10.76
N THR A 506 8.84 2.66 -11.30
CA THR A 506 9.48 3.98 -11.39
C THR A 506 8.73 4.92 -12.32
N SER A 507 8.37 4.48 -13.52
CA SER A 507 7.61 5.27 -14.50
C SER A 507 6.23 5.67 -13.96
N ARG A 508 5.56 4.77 -13.23
CA ARG A 508 4.29 5.05 -12.56
C ARG A 508 4.45 6.14 -11.50
N LEU A 509 5.48 6.05 -10.66
CA LEU A 509 5.75 7.06 -9.62
C LEU A 509 6.11 8.43 -10.22
N LEU A 510 6.87 8.46 -11.31
CA LEU A 510 7.15 9.70 -12.04
C LEU A 510 5.88 10.36 -12.57
N ALA A 511 5.00 9.58 -13.21
CA ALA A 511 3.72 10.08 -13.70
C ALA A 511 2.88 10.67 -12.56
N TYR A 512 2.76 9.94 -11.45
CA TYR A 512 2.04 10.43 -10.26
C TYR A 512 2.65 11.70 -9.68
N ARG A 513 3.98 11.79 -9.63
CA ARG A 513 4.68 12.99 -9.18
C ARG A 513 4.36 14.20 -10.05
N THR A 514 4.38 14.05 -11.38
CA THR A 514 4.04 15.16 -12.29
C THR A 514 2.61 15.66 -12.09
N LEU A 515 1.65 14.76 -11.85
CA LEU A 515 0.28 15.14 -11.51
C LEU A 515 0.21 15.92 -10.20
N CYS A 516 0.86 15.42 -9.14
CA CYS A 516 0.92 16.09 -7.84
C CYS A 516 1.58 17.48 -7.93
N GLU A 517 2.64 17.63 -8.73
CA GLU A 517 3.28 18.93 -8.99
C GLU A 517 2.37 19.86 -9.78
N SER A 518 1.61 19.34 -10.77
CA SER A 518 0.61 20.13 -11.51
C SER A 518 -0.54 20.60 -10.61
N PHE A 519 -0.98 19.77 -9.66
CA PHE A 519 -1.95 20.14 -8.64
C PHE A 519 -1.44 21.31 -7.80
N ILE A 520 -0.19 21.26 -7.31
CA ILE A 520 0.40 22.39 -6.56
C ILE A 520 0.47 23.65 -7.44
N ALA A 521 0.92 23.53 -8.69
CA ALA A 521 1.04 24.65 -9.61
C ALA A 521 -0.32 25.31 -9.92
N SER A 522 -1.41 24.55 -9.92
CA SER A 522 -2.77 25.06 -10.18
C SER A 522 -3.21 26.12 -9.18
N PHE A 523 -2.78 26.02 -7.91
CA PHE A 523 -3.06 27.00 -6.86
C PHE A 523 -2.08 28.18 -6.82
N ALA A 524 -0.86 28.00 -7.34
CA ALA A 524 0.15 29.05 -7.39
C ALA A 524 -0.04 30.03 -8.56
N SER A 525 -0.69 29.60 -9.64
CA SER A 525 -0.94 30.46 -10.80
C SER A 525 -2.15 31.38 -10.59
N ALA A 526 -1.97 32.67 -10.85
CA ALA A 526 -3.07 33.65 -10.87
C ALA A 526 -4.13 33.37 -11.95
N SER A 527 -3.80 32.55 -12.97
CA SER A 527 -4.73 32.11 -14.01
C SER A 527 -5.59 30.91 -13.63
N GLY A 528 -5.33 30.28 -12.47
CA GLY A 528 -5.98 29.08 -11.93
C GLY A 528 -6.18 27.95 -12.95
N GLY A 529 -5.19 27.05 -13.02
CA GLY A 529 -5.30 25.84 -13.84
C GLY A 529 -6.32 24.86 -13.28
N ASP A 530 -6.81 23.92 -14.11
CA ASP A 530 -7.63 22.82 -13.63
C ASP A 530 -6.80 21.93 -12.68
N PRO A 531 -7.17 21.84 -11.39
CA PRO A 531 -6.47 21.00 -10.41
C PRO A 531 -6.60 19.50 -10.68
N ARG A 532 -7.50 19.07 -11.59
CA ARG A 532 -7.75 17.67 -11.95
C ARG A 532 -8.04 16.78 -10.72
N LEU A 533 -8.94 17.23 -9.85
CA LEU A 533 -9.23 16.60 -8.55
C LEU A 533 -9.56 15.11 -8.67
N ASP A 534 -10.34 14.71 -9.68
CA ASP A 534 -10.70 13.30 -9.92
C ASP A 534 -9.48 12.41 -10.21
N ASP A 535 -8.52 12.93 -10.98
CA ASP A 535 -7.30 12.21 -11.29
C ASP A 535 -6.39 12.11 -10.06
N VAL A 536 -6.30 13.19 -9.29
CA VAL A 536 -5.51 13.22 -8.05
C VAL A 536 -6.08 12.23 -7.02
N GLU A 537 -7.40 12.22 -6.80
CA GLU A 537 -8.05 11.29 -5.89
C GLU A 537 -7.79 9.82 -6.30
N ARG A 538 -7.93 9.52 -7.60
CA ARG A 538 -7.65 8.19 -8.15
C ARG A 538 -6.19 7.79 -7.97
N VAL A 539 -5.25 8.70 -8.23
CA VAL A 539 -3.81 8.46 -8.07
C VAL A 539 -3.45 8.25 -6.60
N LEU A 540 -4.03 9.01 -5.67
CA LEU A 540 -3.81 8.82 -4.23
C LEU A 540 -4.34 7.47 -3.75
N SER A 541 -5.52 7.05 -4.22
CA SER A 541 -6.07 5.72 -3.95
C SER A 541 -5.17 4.62 -4.52
N GLN A 542 -4.69 4.79 -5.74
CA GLN A 542 -3.76 3.86 -6.39
C GLN A 542 -2.41 3.79 -5.68
N LEU A 543 -1.84 4.92 -5.24
CA LEU A 543 -0.63 4.97 -4.41
C LEU A 543 -0.81 4.24 -3.09
N ASN A 544 -2.00 4.37 -2.48
CA ASN A 544 -2.37 3.68 -1.26
C ASN A 544 -2.42 2.16 -1.45
N THR A 545 -2.91 1.70 -2.61
CA THR A 545 -2.90 0.26 -2.97
C THR A 545 -1.51 -0.26 -3.30
N PHE A 546 -0.72 0.52 -4.03
CA PHE A 546 0.63 0.18 -4.48
C PHE A 546 1.57 -0.22 -3.34
N THR A 547 1.35 0.34 -2.14
CA THR A 547 2.27 0.28 -1.01
C THR A 547 1.82 -0.57 0.17
N PHE A 548 0.51 -0.81 0.34
CA PHE A 548 -0.01 -1.28 1.64
C PHE A 548 -1.18 -2.27 1.58
N LEU A 549 -1.82 -2.52 0.44
CA LEU A 549 -3.15 -3.18 0.40
C LEU A 549 -3.24 -4.46 -0.43
N ASP A 550 -2.13 -4.99 -0.95
CA ASP A 550 -2.19 -6.25 -1.68
C ASP A 550 -1.61 -7.39 -0.83
N THR A 551 -2.49 -8.13 -0.17
CA THR A 551 -2.17 -9.34 0.62
C THR A 551 -1.46 -10.41 -0.20
N GLN A 552 -1.43 -10.28 -1.53
CA GLN A 552 -0.74 -11.18 -2.46
C GLN A 552 0.67 -10.69 -2.84
N THR A 553 1.05 -9.46 -2.49
CA THR A 553 2.39 -8.95 -2.82
C THR A 553 3.43 -9.43 -1.80
N PRO A 554 4.55 -10.03 -2.25
CA PRO A 554 5.62 -10.46 -1.35
C PRO A 554 6.24 -9.27 -0.59
N ASP A 555 6.61 -9.47 0.67
CA ASP A 555 7.17 -8.43 1.54
C ASP A 555 8.39 -7.69 0.94
N HIS A 556 9.24 -8.40 0.18
CA HIS A 556 10.39 -7.79 -0.48
C HIS A 556 9.99 -6.77 -1.57
N VAL A 557 8.87 -6.99 -2.27
CA VAL A 557 8.34 -6.07 -3.29
C VAL A 557 7.74 -4.83 -2.62
N LEU A 558 7.04 -5.03 -1.50
CA LEU A 558 6.50 -3.93 -0.71
C LEU A 558 7.62 -3.02 -0.18
N TRP A 559 8.68 -3.63 0.35
CA TRP A 559 9.86 -2.89 0.81
C TRP A 559 10.53 -2.08 -0.32
N LEU A 560 10.66 -2.68 -1.51
CA LEU A 560 11.17 -2.02 -2.71
C LEU A 560 10.34 -0.78 -3.07
N ARG A 561 9.00 -0.93 -3.14
CA ARG A 561 8.08 0.17 -3.48
C ARG A 561 8.10 1.31 -2.46
N GLN A 562 8.17 0.97 -1.17
CA GLN A 562 8.31 1.96 -0.10
C GLN A 562 9.63 2.73 -0.20
N THR A 563 10.73 2.04 -0.52
CA THR A 563 12.05 2.66 -0.73
C THR A 563 12.03 3.60 -1.93
N LEU A 564 11.35 3.23 -3.03
CA LEU A 564 11.19 4.10 -4.20
C LEU A 564 10.44 5.39 -3.84
N LEU A 565 9.32 5.31 -3.12
CA LEU A 565 8.57 6.51 -2.70
C LEU A 565 9.42 7.49 -1.88
N HIS A 566 10.27 6.95 -1.00
CA HIS A 566 11.18 7.77 -0.22
C HIS A 566 12.19 8.49 -1.12
N ARG A 567 12.83 7.75 -2.04
CA ARG A 567 13.80 8.31 -3.00
C ARG A 567 13.20 9.36 -3.92
N HIS A 568 11.95 9.18 -4.32
CA HIS A 568 11.18 10.16 -5.07
C HIS A 568 10.58 11.28 -4.21
N GLN A 569 10.98 11.43 -2.94
CA GLN A 569 10.60 12.53 -2.04
C GLN A 569 9.08 12.76 -1.95
N PHE A 570 8.29 11.69 -1.91
CA PHE A 570 6.83 11.82 -1.82
C PHE A 570 6.36 12.46 -0.51
N VAL A 571 7.07 12.28 0.62
CA VAL A 571 6.67 12.91 1.91
C VAL A 571 6.71 14.45 1.82
N PRO A 572 7.81 15.09 1.38
CA PRO A 572 7.82 16.53 1.10
C PRO A 572 6.77 16.96 0.07
N LEU A 573 6.59 16.19 -1.00
CA LEU A 573 5.62 16.51 -2.06
C LEU A 573 4.19 16.53 -1.53
N LEU A 574 3.77 15.49 -0.81
CA LEU A 574 2.45 15.39 -0.19
C LEU A 574 2.22 16.47 0.87
N THR A 575 3.27 16.84 1.63
CA THR A 575 3.20 17.96 2.58
C THR A 575 2.92 19.27 1.85
N ARG A 576 3.62 19.54 0.74
CA ARG A 576 3.36 20.72 -0.10
C ARG A 576 1.97 20.71 -0.74
N MET A 577 1.43 19.54 -1.08
CA MET A 577 0.05 19.40 -1.55
C MET A 577 -0.98 19.76 -0.47
N LEU A 578 -0.68 19.47 0.81
CA LEU A 578 -1.54 19.92 1.92
C LEU A 578 -1.47 21.44 2.12
N GLU A 579 -0.30 22.04 1.90
CA GLU A 579 -0.10 23.50 2.04
C GLU A 579 -0.78 24.29 0.91
N ALA A 580 -0.66 23.83 -0.34
CA ALA A 580 -1.01 24.59 -1.54
C ALA A 580 -2.42 25.19 -1.57
N PRO A 581 -3.50 24.52 -1.11
CA PRO A 581 -4.84 25.09 -1.14
C PRO A 581 -5.08 26.19 -0.09
N PHE A 582 -4.28 26.26 0.97
CA PHE A 582 -4.60 27.07 2.15
C PHE A 582 -3.86 28.41 2.21
N ALA A 583 -4.61 29.47 2.55
CA ALA A 583 -4.12 30.85 2.67
C ALA A 583 -2.97 31.03 3.67
N ALA A 584 -2.91 30.20 4.72
CA ALA A 584 -1.80 30.21 5.68
C ALA A 584 -0.43 29.91 5.03
N TYR A 585 -0.44 29.29 3.84
CA TYR A 585 0.76 28.88 3.11
C TYR A 585 0.82 29.49 1.69
N GLY A 586 0.02 30.52 1.42
CA GLY A 586 -0.01 31.20 0.11
C GLY A 586 -1.06 30.70 -0.87
N GLY A 587 -1.97 29.81 -0.44
CA GLY A 587 -3.12 29.35 -1.23
C GLY A 587 -4.35 30.27 -1.18
N PRO A 588 -5.41 29.97 -1.95
CA PRO A 588 -6.60 30.83 -2.02
C PRO A 588 -7.61 30.62 -0.87
N PHE A 589 -7.70 29.44 -0.27
CA PHE A 589 -8.80 29.10 0.65
C PHE A 589 -8.41 29.20 2.13
N SER A 590 -9.33 29.61 3.00
CA SER A 590 -9.13 29.43 4.44
C SER A 590 -9.38 27.97 4.85
N ILE A 591 -8.72 27.51 5.92
CA ILE A 591 -8.89 26.14 6.43
C ILE A 591 -10.36 25.89 6.83
N ASP A 592 -10.99 26.88 7.47
CA ASP A 592 -12.39 26.81 7.89
C ASP A 592 -13.37 26.73 6.72
N TYR A 593 -13.09 27.42 5.61
CA TYR A 593 -13.92 27.38 4.42
C TYR A 593 -13.97 25.99 3.81
N VAL A 594 -12.81 25.34 3.59
CA VAL A 594 -12.73 23.98 3.01
C VAL A 594 -13.32 22.93 3.97
N CYS A 595 -13.14 23.12 5.28
CA CYS A 595 -13.72 22.27 6.32
C CYS A 595 -15.27 22.21 6.21
N GLY A 596 -15.91 23.34 5.87
CA GLY A 596 -17.37 23.43 5.73
C GLY A 596 -17.99 22.56 4.63
N PHE A 597 -17.20 21.94 3.77
CA PHE A 597 -17.65 21.05 2.69
C PHE A 597 -17.44 19.55 3.00
N GLN A 598 -17.31 19.18 4.27
CA GLN A 598 -17.26 17.77 4.67
C GLN A 598 -18.52 17.03 4.14
N PRO A 599 -18.39 15.81 3.60
CA PRO A 599 -19.56 15.01 3.21
C PRO A 599 -20.45 14.77 4.42
N GLN A 600 -21.67 15.30 4.39
CA GLN A 600 -22.75 14.83 5.26
C GLN A 600 -23.17 13.45 4.73
N ASN A 601 -23.36 12.47 5.61
CA ASN A 601 -23.94 11.18 5.23
C ASN A 601 -25.31 11.46 4.58
N GLU A 602 -25.42 11.34 3.25
CA GLU A 602 -26.72 11.41 2.60
C GLU A 602 -27.59 10.23 3.07
N PRO A 603 -28.88 10.46 3.41
CA PRO A 603 -29.80 9.38 3.67
C PRO A 603 -30.09 8.67 2.33
N SER A 604 -29.66 7.41 2.21
CA SER A 604 -30.11 6.55 1.13
C SER A 604 -31.59 6.24 1.35
N ASP A 605 -32.43 6.64 0.41
CA ASP A 605 -33.85 6.26 0.38
C ASP A 605 -33.97 4.73 0.26
N GLY A 606 -34.45 4.06 1.31
CA GLY A 606 -34.87 2.66 1.24
C GLY A 606 -34.77 1.80 2.52
N ILE A 607 -35.55 2.14 3.56
CA ILE A 607 -36.16 1.22 4.57
C ILE A 607 -35.21 0.56 5.62
N ASP A 608 -34.98 1.24 6.75
CA ASP A 608 -35.59 0.99 8.09
C ASP A 608 -34.77 1.69 9.21
N GLU A 609 -35.50 2.33 10.13
CA GLU A 609 -35.14 3.52 10.92
C GLU A 609 -33.98 3.38 11.94
N LEU A 610 -33.01 4.31 11.86
CA LEU A 610 -32.02 4.65 12.90
C LEU A 610 -32.09 6.16 13.19
N PRO A 611 -32.37 6.62 14.43
CA PRO A 611 -32.57 8.06 14.65
C PRO A 611 -31.25 8.83 14.87
N HIS A 612 -31.07 9.80 13.97
CA HIS A 612 -30.57 11.18 14.07
C HIS A 612 -29.57 11.60 15.17
N THR A 613 -28.52 12.33 14.77
CA THR A 613 -27.95 13.46 15.53
C THR A 613 -27.25 14.47 14.60
N ASN A 614 -27.85 15.65 14.47
CA ASN A 614 -27.25 16.83 13.87
C ASN A 614 -27.09 17.94 14.94
N ASP A 615 -25.97 18.65 14.80
CA ASP A 615 -25.73 20.09 15.02
C ASP A 615 -25.29 20.71 16.37
N PHE A 616 -24.23 21.50 16.18
CA PHE A 616 -23.61 22.54 17.00
C PHE A 616 -24.46 23.81 17.03
N MET A 617 -24.49 24.52 18.18
CA MET A 617 -24.53 26.00 18.24
C MET A 617 -23.84 26.52 19.52
N SER A 618 -23.14 27.65 19.40
CA SER A 618 -22.53 28.45 20.50
C SER A 618 -23.47 29.64 20.90
N PRO A 619 -23.17 30.51 21.90
CA PRO A 619 -24.09 30.81 22.99
C PRO A 619 -24.88 32.14 22.87
N GLY A 620 -26.13 32.14 23.35
CA GLY A 620 -26.98 33.31 23.59
C GLY A 620 -28.38 32.87 24.03
N GLY A 621 -28.84 33.31 25.20
CA GLY A 621 -29.94 32.67 25.95
C GLY A 621 -31.35 32.72 25.34
N GLY A 622 -32.20 31.79 25.79
CA GLY A 622 -33.66 31.83 25.62
C GLY A 622 -34.31 30.49 25.23
N ARG A 623 -34.90 29.82 26.24
CA ARG A 623 -35.99 28.81 26.21
C ARG A 623 -36.55 28.25 24.87
N PHE A 624 -36.53 26.91 24.79
CA PHE A 624 -37.45 25.94 24.16
C PHE A 624 -37.55 25.72 22.62
N SER A 625 -37.44 24.42 22.27
CA SER A 625 -38.20 23.61 21.28
C SER A 625 -37.71 23.44 19.82
N ASN A 626 -37.63 22.15 19.44
CA ASN A 626 -37.81 21.47 18.14
C ASN A 626 -36.93 21.77 16.91
N GLY A 627 -36.26 20.71 16.43
CA GLY A 627 -36.00 20.38 15.01
C GLY A 627 -35.36 21.46 14.15
N VAL A 628 -34.03 21.50 14.10
CA VAL A 628 -33.28 22.34 13.15
C VAL A 628 -32.81 21.49 11.98
N ALA A 629 -33.21 21.90 10.77
CA ALA A 629 -32.71 21.37 9.49
C ALA A 629 -31.19 21.54 9.38
N PRO A 630 -30.47 20.69 8.62
CA PRO A 630 -29.01 20.77 8.49
C PRO A 630 -28.53 22.16 8.09
N PRO A 631 -27.36 22.63 8.57
CA PRO A 631 -26.81 23.91 8.20
C PRO A 631 -26.64 23.95 6.67
N PRO A 632 -27.05 25.04 6.01
CA PRO A 632 -26.84 25.18 4.58
C PRO A 632 -25.34 25.11 4.29
N PRO A 633 -24.92 24.51 3.16
CA PRO A 633 -23.51 24.51 2.80
C PRO A 633 -23.02 25.97 2.75
N PRO A 634 -21.76 26.23 3.16
CA PRO A 634 -21.27 27.59 3.28
C PRO A 634 -21.46 28.32 1.93
N PRO A 635 -22.03 29.54 1.94
CA PRO A 635 -22.22 30.29 0.70
C PRO A 635 -20.87 30.51 0.02
N MET A 636 -20.85 30.46 -1.33
CA MET A 636 -19.63 30.74 -2.09
C MET A 636 -19.02 32.07 -1.64
N ASP A 637 -17.75 32.01 -1.24
CA ASP A 637 -17.03 33.19 -0.81
C ASP A 637 -16.75 34.10 -2.02
N LYS A 638 -17.55 35.16 -2.16
CA LYS A 638 -17.45 36.14 -3.24
C LYS A 638 -16.18 36.99 -3.16
N SER A 639 -15.41 36.91 -2.05
CA SER A 639 -14.12 37.58 -1.93
C SER A 639 -12.99 36.84 -2.66
N LEU A 640 -13.20 35.58 -3.03
CA LEU A 640 -12.25 34.79 -3.81
C LEU A 640 -12.21 35.23 -5.29
N PRO A 641 -11.04 35.16 -5.96
CA PRO A 641 -10.95 35.35 -7.40
C PRO A 641 -11.92 34.41 -8.15
N ILE A 642 -12.48 34.85 -9.28
CA ILE A 642 -13.47 34.09 -10.07
C ILE A 642 -13.00 32.66 -10.37
N VAL A 643 -11.69 32.48 -10.59
CA VAL A 643 -11.10 31.18 -10.92
C VAL A 643 -11.14 30.17 -9.75
N PHE A 644 -11.25 30.65 -8.51
CA PHE A 644 -11.35 29.83 -7.30
C PHE A 644 -12.77 29.76 -6.72
N GLN A 645 -13.78 30.25 -7.45
CA GLN A 645 -15.20 30.10 -7.09
C GLN A 645 -15.73 28.75 -7.59
N TRP A 646 -15.23 27.68 -6.99
CA TRP A 646 -15.53 26.31 -7.41
C TRP A 646 -16.92 25.83 -6.99
N PRO A 647 -17.55 24.91 -7.76
CA PRO A 647 -18.82 24.31 -7.37
C PRO A 647 -18.67 23.47 -6.09
N HIS A 648 -19.76 23.31 -5.34
CA HIS A 648 -19.78 22.52 -4.10
C HIS A 648 -19.23 21.10 -4.27
N THR A 649 -19.43 20.48 -5.44
CA THR A 649 -18.91 19.14 -5.76
C THR A 649 -17.38 19.12 -5.78
N ALA A 650 -16.75 20.09 -6.44
CA ALA A 650 -15.29 20.21 -6.49
C ALA A 650 -14.70 20.52 -5.09
N MET A 651 -15.39 21.33 -4.28
CA MET A 651 -14.94 21.61 -2.90
C MET A 651 -15.02 20.36 -2.01
N ARG A 652 -16.04 19.51 -2.17
CA ARG A 652 -16.12 18.19 -1.49
C ARG A 652 -15.00 17.26 -1.94
N GLN A 653 -14.71 17.21 -3.23
CA GLN A 653 -13.60 16.42 -3.77
C GLN A 653 -12.25 16.89 -3.23
N LEU A 654 -12.02 18.21 -3.16
CA LEU A 654 -10.82 18.77 -2.53
C LEU A 654 -10.68 18.31 -1.07
N HIS A 655 -11.77 18.31 -0.30
CA HIS A 655 -11.78 17.77 1.05
C HIS A 655 -11.38 16.28 1.11
N HIS A 656 -11.90 15.46 0.20
CA HIS A 656 -11.54 14.04 0.10
C HIS A 656 -10.07 13.83 -0.25
N VAL A 657 -9.55 14.59 -1.23
CA VAL A 657 -8.14 14.57 -1.63
C VAL A 657 -7.25 14.88 -0.43
N LEU A 658 -7.56 15.92 0.35
CA LEU A 658 -6.79 16.28 1.55
C LEU A 658 -6.81 15.18 2.62
N CYS A 659 -7.96 14.52 2.83
CA CYS A 659 -8.06 13.37 3.73
C CYS A 659 -7.22 12.19 3.23
N ALA A 660 -7.27 11.89 1.94
CA ALA A 660 -6.51 10.81 1.32
C ALA A 660 -4.99 11.04 1.44
N ILE A 661 -4.53 12.30 1.28
CA ILE A 661 -3.12 12.67 1.51
C ILE A 661 -2.70 12.38 2.95
N ASN A 662 -3.49 12.78 3.96
CA ASN A 662 -3.16 12.54 5.36
C ASN A 662 -3.10 11.04 5.72
N ILE A 663 -3.98 10.22 5.13
CA ILE A 663 -3.93 8.76 5.29
C ILE A 663 -2.66 8.19 4.65
N LEU A 664 -2.31 8.63 3.44
CA LEU A 664 -1.12 8.18 2.74
C LEU A 664 0.16 8.55 3.51
N LEU A 665 0.23 9.79 4.03
CA LEU A 665 1.32 10.23 4.90
C LEU A 665 1.46 9.36 6.15
N PHE A 666 0.36 9.00 6.82
CA PHE A 666 0.41 8.10 7.97
C PHE A 666 1.05 6.75 7.61
N ARG A 667 0.61 6.13 6.51
CA ARG A 667 1.15 4.83 6.09
C ARG A 667 2.62 4.92 5.65
N MET A 668 3.00 6.01 4.99
CA MET A 668 4.39 6.28 4.65
C MET A 668 5.27 6.45 5.89
N PHE A 669 4.79 7.19 6.91
CA PHE A 669 5.49 7.30 8.19
C PHE A 669 5.67 5.93 8.83
N TYR A 670 4.64 5.09 8.79
CA TYR A 670 4.68 3.73 9.32
C TYR A 670 5.81 2.88 8.72
N SER A 671 6.00 2.95 7.40
CA SER A 671 7.04 2.19 6.70
C SER A 671 8.45 2.80 6.74
N SER A 672 8.59 4.06 7.17
CA SER A 672 9.84 4.82 6.99
C SER A 672 10.93 4.40 7.99
N LYS A 673 12.22 4.42 7.58
CA LYS A 673 13.35 4.14 8.48
C LYS A 673 13.73 5.40 9.31
N THR A 674 14.60 5.25 10.31
CA THR A 674 15.02 6.34 11.22
C THR A 674 15.76 7.49 10.51
N SER A 675 16.35 7.25 9.33
CA SER A 675 16.99 8.25 8.46
C SER A 675 16.04 9.36 8.00
N ASP A 676 14.72 9.11 7.98
CA ASP A 676 13.73 9.95 7.28
C ASP A 676 13.03 10.93 8.25
N THR A 677 13.56 11.03 9.47
CA THR A 677 13.03 11.88 10.54
C THR A 677 12.99 13.36 10.16
N SER A 678 13.87 13.84 9.27
CA SER A 678 13.86 15.24 8.80
C SER A 678 12.63 15.58 7.97
N ALA A 679 12.27 14.75 6.99
CA ALA A 679 11.09 14.94 6.15
C ALA A 679 9.79 14.82 6.96
N CYS A 680 9.75 13.85 7.87
CA CYS A 680 8.64 13.67 8.81
C CYS A 680 8.45 14.90 9.70
N ARG A 681 9.54 15.49 10.22
CA ARG A 681 9.47 16.72 11.03
C ARG A 681 8.89 17.92 10.27
N HIS A 682 9.16 18.02 8.97
CA HIS A 682 8.64 19.11 8.15
C HIS A 682 7.11 19.05 7.98
N ALA A 683 6.51 17.86 7.98
CA ALA A 683 5.05 17.69 7.89
C ALA A 683 4.32 18.07 9.19
N MET A 684 5.00 18.08 10.34
CA MET A 684 4.36 18.21 11.66
C MET A 684 3.63 19.56 11.86
N PRO A 685 4.18 20.74 11.52
CA PRO A 685 3.47 22.01 11.65
C PRO A 685 2.17 22.07 10.83
N VAL A 686 2.20 21.50 9.62
CA VAL A 686 1.03 21.45 8.72
C VAL A 686 -0.05 20.54 9.32
N LEU A 687 0.32 19.33 9.78
CA LEU A 687 -0.60 18.41 10.43
C LEU A 687 -1.22 19.00 11.71
N LEU A 688 -0.47 19.79 12.47
CA LEU A 688 -0.97 20.51 13.64
C LEU A 688 -1.96 21.62 13.28
N ALA A 689 -1.76 22.32 12.17
CA ALA A 689 -2.68 23.35 11.70
C ALA A 689 -4.02 22.76 11.20
N LEU A 690 -3.98 21.57 10.59
CA LEU A 690 -5.17 20.86 10.08
C LEU A 690 -5.94 20.08 11.16
N LEU A 691 -5.38 20.00 12.36
CA LEU A 691 -5.95 19.27 13.47
C LEU A 691 -7.25 19.95 13.96
N GLY A 692 -8.33 19.16 14.04
CA GLY A 692 -9.64 19.66 14.46
C GLY A 692 -10.55 20.10 13.29
N HIS A 693 -10.03 20.17 12.06
CA HIS A 693 -10.78 20.58 10.86
C HIS A 693 -11.26 19.40 9.97
N GLY A 694 -11.42 18.21 10.54
CA GLY A 694 -12.00 17.05 9.82
C GLY A 694 -11.09 16.32 8.82
N PHE A 695 -9.91 16.84 8.50
CA PHE A 695 -9.00 16.27 7.47
C PHE A 695 -8.24 14.98 7.86
N LYS A 696 -8.63 14.28 8.93
CA LYS A 696 -7.94 13.07 9.45
C LYS A 696 -6.45 13.26 9.82
N ALA A 697 -6.01 14.48 10.13
CA ALA A 697 -4.62 14.82 10.47
C ALA A 697 -4.14 14.26 11.84
N SER A 698 -5.06 13.84 12.73
CA SER A 698 -4.70 13.32 14.06
C SER A 698 -3.94 11.99 14.01
N VAL A 699 -4.22 11.16 13.00
CA VAL A 699 -3.65 9.81 12.85
C VAL A 699 -2.15 9.86 12.48
N PRO A 700 -1.72 10.52 11.38
CA PRO A 700 -0.30 10.64 11.05
C PRO A 700 0.49 11.32 12.16
N LEU A 701 -0.10 12.32 12.83
CA LEU A 701 0.54 13.04 13.92
C LEU A 701 0.79 12.15 15.16
N SER A 702 -0.20 11.32 15.54
CA SER A 702 -0.08 10.40 16.68
C SER A 702 1.10 9.46 16.53
N TYR A 703 1.19 8.82 15.36
CA TYR A 703 2.23 7.85 15.05
C TYR A 703 3.63 8.49 14.99
N LEU A 704 3.74 9.65 14.32
CA LEU A 704 4.99 10.39 14.22
C LEU A 704 5.56 10.74 15.59
N ILE A 705 4.69 11.06 16.55
CA ILE A 705 5.11 11.39 17.91
C ILE A 705 5.53 10.15 18.71
N GLN A 706 4.81 9.03 18.58
CA GLN A 706 5.11 7.80 19.31
C GLN A 706 6.45 7.16 18.88
N GLU A 707 6.66 6.94 17.59
CA GLU A 707 7.79 6.14 17.12
C GLU A 707 9.05 6.94 16.79
N LYS A 708 8.94 8.25 16.52
CA LYS A 708 10.07 9.01 15.97
C LYS A 708 10.41 10.28 16.72
N PHE A 709 9.54 10.76 17.58
CA PHE A 709 9.72 12.03 18.27
C PHE A 709 10.29 11.90 19.70
N HIS A 710 10.40 10.69 20.25
CA HIS A 710 11.20 10.46 21.47
C HIS A 710 12.72 10.69 21.23
N LEU A 711 13.15 10.76 19.97
CA LEU A 711 14.51 11.14 19.54
C LEU A 711 14.68 12.67 19.39
N SER A 712 13.60 13.45 19.52
CA SER A 712 13.60 14.91 19.39
C SER A 712 13.95 15.55 20.74
N GLU A 713 15.10 16.23 20.81
CA GLU A 713 15.61 16.86 22.03
C GLU A 713 14.80 18.09 22.51
N SER A 714 13.79 18.57 21.77
CA SER A 714 13.09 19.83 22.09
C SER A 714 11.78 19.64 22.87
N PHE A 715 11.86 19.71 24.19
CA PHE A 715 10.72 19.75 25.12
C PHE A 715 9.74 20.92 24.87
N ALA A 716 10.23 22.05 24.32
CA ALA A 716 9.43 23.23 24.02
C ALA A 716 8.32 22.94 22.99
N SER A 717 8.61 22.08 21.99
CA SER A 717 7.66 21.70 20.96
C SER A 717 6.48 20.89 21.52
N PHE A 718 6.74 19.97 22.47
CA PHE A 718 5.68 19.18 23.12
C PHE A 718 4.71 20.06 23.91
N SER A 719 5.26 21.04 24.64
CA SER A 719 4.43 21.94 25.43
C SER A 719 3.54 22.83 24.57
N ALA A 720 3.96 23.19 23.34
CA ALA A 720 3.12 23.90 22.38
C ALA A 720 2.02 23.00 21.82
N ILE A 721 2.35 21.76 21.45
CA ILE A 721 1.40 20.77 20.95
C ILE A 721 0.29 20.51 21.98
N VAL A 722 0.63 20.19 23.22
CA VAL A 722 -0.38 19.91 24.27
C VAL A 722 -1.30 21.11 24.50
N ARG A 723 -0.78 22.34 24.50
CA ARG A 723 -1.61 23.56 24.60
C ARG A 723 -2.55 23.70 23.42
N ASN A 724 -2.09 23.49 22.19
CA ASN A 724 -2.94 23.53 21.00
C ASN A 724 -4.10 22.53 21.11
N PHE A 725 -3.86 21.31 21.61
CA PHE A 725 -4.93 20.32 21.83
C PHE A 725 -5.93 20.75 22.91
N PHE A 726 -5.46 21.36 24.01
CA PHE A 726 -6.36 21.89 25.03
C PHE A 726 -7.16 23.10 24.52
N ASP A 727 -6.55 23.97 23.73
CA ASP A 727 -7.24 25.06 23.05
C ASP A 727 -8.27 24.55 22.02
N LEU A 728 -8.00 23.43 21.35
CA LEU A 728 -8.95 22.77 20.46
C LEU A 728 -10.16 22.22 21.24
N ILE A 729 -9.95 21.56 22.38
CA ILE A 729 -11.06 21.11 23.25
C ILE A 729 -11.87 22.31 23.74
N ARG A 730 -11.21 23.43 24.06
CA ARG A 730 -11.84 24.66 24.51
C ARG A 730 -12.66 25.35 23.40
N ARG A 731 -12.16 25.37 22.16
CA ARG A 731 -12.79 26.05 21.01
C ARG A 731 -13.85 25.20 20.31
N HIS A 732 -13.58 23.92 20.09
CA HIS A 732 -14.43 23.01 19.30
C HIS A 732 -15.26 22.05 20.17
N GLY A 733 -15.08 22.07 21.49
CA GLY A 733 -15.84 21.26 22.44
C GLY A 733 -15.24 19.89 22.74
N ARG A 734 -15.89 19.18 23.66
CA ARG A 734 -15.45 17.90 24.21
C ARG A 734 -15.67 16.76 23.21
N ALA A 735 -14.58 16.18 22.69
CA ALA A 735 -14.61 15.00 21.83
C ALA A 735 -13.55 13.96 22.23
N MET A 736 -13.93 12.67 22.25
CA MET A 736 -13.06 11.57 22.71
C MET A 736 -11.75 11.47 21.93
N ARG A 737 -11.78 11.79 20.62
CA ARG A 737 -10.61 11.78 19.72
C ARG A 737 -9.44 12.63 20.22
N TYR A 738 -9.71 13.78 20.84
CA TYR A 738 -8.66 14.65 21.38
C TYR A 738 -7.99 14.00 22.61
N LEU A 739 -8.76 13.30 23.44
CA LEU A 739 -8.24 12.58 24.60
C LEU A 739 -7.44 11.34 24.21
N GLN A 740 -7.88 10.61 23.18
CA GLN A 740 -7.15 9.46 22.65
C GLN A 740 -5.75 9.85 22.17
N PHE A 741 -5.62 11.02 21.53
CA PHE A 741 -4.31 11.56 21.16
C PHE A 741 -3.43 11.83 22.39
N LEU A 742 -3.98 12.44 23.44
CA LEU A 742 -3.23 12.70 24.67
C LEU A 742 -2.81 11.40 25.38
N VAL A 743 -3.66 10.36 25.36
CA VAL A 743 -3.33 9.01 25.86
C VAL A 743 -2.12 8.45 25.12
N VAL A 744 -2.13 8.53 23.79
CA VAL A 744 -1.05 8.09 22.90
C VAL A 744 0.26 8.80 23.21
N LEU A 745 0.22 10.10 23.54
CA LEU A 745 1.40 10.89 23.91
C LEU A 745 2.03 10.49 25.25
N CYS A 746 1.25 9.93 26.18
CA CYS A 746 1.74 9.57 27.51
C CYS A 746 2.66 8.35 27.50
N SER A 747 2.70 7.56 26.43
CA SER A 747 3.50 6.33 26.35
C SER A 747 4.19 6.14 24.99
N ALA A 748 5.42 5.64 25.00
CA ALA A 748 6.17 5.25 23.80
C ALA A 748 6.75 3.85 23.99
N ASN A 749 6.59 2.96 23.00
CA ASN A 749 7.02 1.55 23.07
C ASN A 749 6.54 0.81 24.34
N GLY A 750 5.39 1.20 24.89
CA GLY A 750 4.81 0.60 26.09
C GLY A 750 5.40 1.05 27.41
N HIS A 751 6.25 2.07 27.40
CA HIS A 751 6.77 2.74 28.58
C HIS A 751 6.19 4.14 28.70
N ALA A 752 6.06 4.65 29.92
CA ALA A 752 5.65 6.02 30.15
C ALA A 752 6.66 7.03 29.59
N VAL A 753 6.19 8.21 29.22
CA VAL A 753 7.02 9.37 28.87
C VAL A 753 6.86 10.43 29.96
N PRO A 754 7.69 10.42 31.04
CA PRO A 754 7.45 11.21 32.24
C PRO A 754 7.30 12.71 31.98
N LYS A 755 8.18 13.27 31.14
CA LYS A 755 8.16 14.70 30.77
C LYS A 755 6.83 15.15 30.17
N VAL A 756 6.20 14.30 29.35
CA VAL A 756 4.92 14.60 28.71
C VAL A 756 3.78 14.45 29.70
N GLN A 757 3.79 13.38 30.50
CA GLN A 757 2.78 13.14 31.53
C GLN A 757 2.77 14.28 32.57
N GLU A 758 3.94 14.69 33.06
CA GLU A 758 4.10 15.82 33.98
C GLU A 758 3.54 17.11 33.39
N LYS A 759 3.84 17.40 32.11
CA LYS A 759 3.36 18.62 31.46
C LYS A 759 1.85 18.62 31.25
N ILE A 760 1.27 17.49 30.84
CA ILE A 760 -0.18 17.35 30.73
C ILE A 760 -0.82 17.52 32.12
N CYS A 761 -0.26 16.91 33.17
CA CYS A 761 -0.76 17.06 34.54
C CYS A 761 -0.69 18.50 35.04
N GLU A 762 0.43 19.19 34.81
CA GLU A 762 0.62 20.60 35.16
C GLU A 762 -0.44 21.48 34.48
N LEU A 763 -0.65 21.31 33.17
CA LEU A 763 -1.62 22.11 32.42
C LEU A 763 -3.09 21.77 32.75
N LEU A 764 -3.38 20.52 33.12
CA LEU A 764 -4.74 20.02 33.34
C LEU A 764 -5.26 20.31 34.76
N PHE A 765 -4.42 20.11 35.78
CA PHE A 765 -4.83 20.21 37.20
C PHE A 765 -4.43 21.53 37.86
N ASN A 766 -3.57 22.36 37.24
CA ASN A 766 -3.25 23.69 37.77
C ASN A 766 -4.28 24.73 37.31
N PRO A 767 -5.06 25.33 38.23
CA PRO A 767 -6.11 26.29 37.87
C PRO A 767 -5.57 27.56 37.20
N SER A 768 -4.29 27.89 37.36
CA SER A 768 -3.68 29.09 36.74
C SER A 768 -3.66 29.05 35.21
N HIS A 769 -3.71 27.86 34.59
CA HIS A 769 -3.75 27.71 33.13
C HIS A 769 -5.17 27.75 32.55
N GLY A 770 -6.21 27.62 33.37
CA GLY A 770 -7.60 27.79 32.96
C GLY A 770 -8.13 26.73 31.98
N TYR A 771 -7.54 25.53 31.91
CA TYR A 771 -8.01 24.41 31.06
C TYR A 771 -8.89 23.40 31.81
N SER A 772 -8.84 23.39 33.15
CA SER A 772 -9.50 22.38 33.98
C SER A 772 -11.00 22.29 33.71
N ASP A 773 -11.73 23.41 33.68
CA ASP A 773 -13.18 23.42 33.46
C ASP A 773 -13.57 23.01 32.02
N ALA A 774 -12.72 23.35 31.05
CA ALA A 774 -12.95 23.00 29.66
C ALA A 774 -12.77 21.48 29.42
N VAL A 775 -11.68 20.91 29.96
CA VAL A 775 -11.26 19.54 29.66
C VAL A 775 -11.82 18.51 30.64
N LEU A 776 -11.86 18.80 31.94
CA LEU A 776 -12.25 17.83 32.96
C LEU A 776 -13.78 17.71 33.10
N VAL A 777 -14.24 16.48 33.29
CA VAL A 777 -15.60 16.20 33.77
C VAL A 777 -15.52 16.00 35.28
N HIS A 778 -16.31 16.77 36.02
CA HIS A 778 -16.27 16.73 37.48
C HIS A 778 -16.90 15.42 37.99
N THR A 779 -16.16 14.73 38.87
CA THR A 779 -16.55 13.45 39.48
C THR A 779 -16.50 13.57 40.99
N ARG A 780 -17.54 13.09 41.68
CA ARG A 780 -17.56 13.02 43.14
C ARG A 780 -17.68 11.58 43.65
N PRO A 781 -16.93 11.20 44.69
CA PRO A 781 -17.03 9.88 45.28
C PRO A 781 -18.28 9.75 46.14
N THR A 782 -18.91 8.58 46.10
CA THR A 782 -20.03 8.21 46.97
C THR A 782 -19.75 6.85 47.64
N PRO A 783 -20.44 6.52 48.76
CA PRO A 783 -20.27 5.23 49.43
C PRO A 783 -20.65 4.03 48.54
N THR A 784 -21.50 4.24 47.53
CA THR A 784 -22.02 3.19 46.64
C THR A 784 -21.39 3.22 45.24
N GLY A 785 -20.43 4.11 44.97
CA GLY A 785 -19.77 4.24 43.67
C GLY A 785 -19.32 5.67 43.36
N LEU A 786 -19.51 6.11 42.11
CA LEU A 786 -19.12 7.42 41.62
C LEU A 786 -20.32 8.16 41.01
N GLU A 787 -20.34 9.49 41.16
CA GLU A 787 -21.31 10.37 40.51
C GLU A 787 -20.62 11.36 39.57
N LEU A 788 -21.27 11.64 38.44
CA LEU A 788 -20.82 12.51 37.38
C LEU A 788 -21.65 13.79 37.34
N CYS A 789 -20.99 14.94 37.21
CA CYS A 789 -21.66 16.19 36.92
C CYS A 789 -22.01 16.24 35.42
N VAL A 790 -23.30 16.16 35.12
CA VAL A 790 -23.85 16.17 33.75
C VAL A 790 -24.06 17.60 33.25
N ASP A 791 -24.44 18.49 34.16
CA ASP A 791 -24.62 19.92 33.90
C ASP A 791 -24.06 20.71 35.09
N ALA A 792 -22.96 21.42 34.84
CA ALA A 792 -22.27 22.23 35.84
C ALA A 792 -23.05 23.52 36.20
N VAL A 793 -23.92 24.00 35.31
CA VAL A 793 -24.73 25.21 35.55
C VAL A 793 -25.96 24.88 36.38
N ALA A 794 -26.57 23.71 36.14
CA ALA A 794 -27.72 23.22 36.89
C ALA A 794 -27.35 22.37 38.13
N ASP A 795 -26.05 22.22 38.43
CA ASP A 795 -25.48 21.36 39.48
C ASP A 795 -26.09 19.93 39.50
N LYS A 796 -26.28 19.35 38.32
CA LYS A 796 -26.94 18.05 38.16
C LYS A 796 -25.93 16.91 38.24
N TRP A 797 -25.97 16.17 39.35
CA TRP A 797 -25.14 14.98 39.59
C TRP A 797 -25.93 13.69 39.34
N VAL A 798 -25.32 12.77 38.58
CA VAL A 798 -25.93 11.51 38.20
C VAL A 798 -24.99 10.34 38.54
N PRO A 799 -25.46 9.27 39.20
CA PRO A 799 -24.68 8.06 39.42
C PRO A 799 -24.13 7.47 38.13
N LEU A 800 -22.91 6.93 38.18
CA LEU A 800 -22.21 6.38 37.02
C LEU A 800 -23.03 5.29 36.30
N ARG A 801 -23.70 4.44 37.09
CA ARG A 801 -24.63 3.41 36.61
C ARG A 801 -25.74 4.01 35.74
N THR A 802 -26.52 4.93 36.32
CA THR A 802 -27.67 5.55 35.63
C THR A 802 -27.21 6.36 34.43
N PHE A 803 -26.08 7.05 34.53
CA PHE A 803 -25.52 7.83 33.42
C PHE A 803 -25.21 6.98 32.19
N PHE A 804 -24.52 5.84 32.38
CA PHE A 804 -24.23 4.94 31.26
C PHE A 804 -25.47 4.15 30.82
N ASP A 805 -26.34 3.76 31.74
CA ASP A 805 -27.61 3.11 31.39
C ASP A 805 -28.48 4.00 30.49
N ASP A 806 -28.55 5.31 30.78
CA ASP A 806 -29.27 6.28 29.96
C ASP A 806 -28.62 6.44 28.57
N TYR A 807 -27.28 6.42 28.49
CA TYR A 807 -26.57 6.40 27.21
C TYR A 807 -26.85 5.14 26.38
N TYR A 808 -26.77 3.96 27.00
CA TYR A 808 -26.99 2.69 26.30
C TYR A 808 -28.46 2.44 25.92
N SER A 809 -29.40 2.90 26.76
CA SER A 809 -30.83 2.59 26.63
C SER A 809 -31.60 3.69 25.90
N HIS A 810 -31.25 4.95 26.15
CA HIS A 810 -31.97 6.12 25.67
C HIS A 810 -31.14 7.00 24.72
N LYS A 811 -29.90 6.60 24.38
CA LYS A 811 -28.95 7.39 23.57
C LYS A 811 -28.71 8.82 24.11
N SER A 812 -28.98 9.06 25.39
CA SER A 812 -28.69 10.35 26.02
C SER A 812 -27.19 10.51 26.22
N HIS A 813 -26.68 11.73 26.44
CA HIS A 813 -25.25 11.98 26.69
C HIS A 813 -24.28 11.47 25.61
N ALA A 814 -24.70 11.48 24.34
CA ALA A 814 -23.96 10.92 23.20
C ALA A 814 -22.52 11.44 23.05
N THR A 815 -22.25 12.68 23.48
CA THR A 815 -20.90 13.28 23.48
C THR A 815 -20.16 13.07 24.81
N LEU A 816 -20.85 13.26 25.93
CA LEU A 816 -20.25 13.26 27.27
C LEU A 816 -19.82 11.86 27.73
N ALA A 817 -20.58 10.81 27.40
CA ALA A 817 -20.25 9.45 27.84
C ALA A 817 -18.97 8.87 27.17
N PRO A 818 -18.79 8.94 25.84
CA PRO A 818 -17.52 8.57 25.20
C PRO A 818 -16.36 9.46 25.64
N TYR A 819 -16.61 10.75 25.84
CA TYR A 819 -15.60 11.68 26.33
C TYR A 819 -15.12 11.33 27.75
N PHE A 820 -16.04 11.05 28.67
CA PHE A 820 -15.68 10.62 30.03
C PHE A 820 -14.93 9.29 30.03
N TYR A 821 -15.32 8.34 29.17
CA TYR A 821 -14.55 7.11 28.99
C TYR A 821 -13.11 7.37 28.52
N GLY A 822 -12.92 8.23 27.51
CA GLY A 822 -11.60 8.67 27.07
C GLY A 822 -10.80 9.39 28.17
N LEU A 823 -11.49 10.11 29.06
CA LEU A 823 -10.86 10.80 30.19
C LEU A 823 -10.34 9.81 31.23
N LEU A 824 -11.09 8.74 31.52
CA LEU A 824 -10.61 7.65 32.38
C LEU A 824 -9.39 6.92 31.78
N GLN A 825 -9.36 6.74 30.45
CA GLN A 825 -8.19 6.20 29.76
C GLN A 825 -6.98 7.13 29.88
N LEU A 826 -7.19 8.45 29.74
CA LEU A 826 -6.15 9.46 29.93
C LEU A 826 -5.60 9.43 31.36
N TYR A 827 -6.46 9.31 32.38
CA TYR A 827 -6.02 9.18 33.77
C TYR A 827 -5.12 7.95 33.97
N CYS A 828 -5.50 6.79 33.42
CA CYS A 828 -4.67 5.59 33.48
C CYS A 828 -3.30 5.81 32.82
N ALA A 829 -3.27 6.48 31.66
CA ALA A 829 -2.05 6.75 30.92
C ALA A 829 -1.15 7.79 31.62
N LEU A 830 -1.73 8.80 32.28
CA LEU A 830 -0.99 9.78 33.05
C LEU A 830 -0.39 9.20 34.33
N CYS A 831 -1.03 8.20 34.94
CA CYS A 831 -0.54 7.51 36.14
C CYS A 831 0.44 6.36 35.84
N MET A 832 0.67 6.01 34.57
CA MET A 832 1.57 4.94 34.16
C MET A 832 2.99 5.18 34.70
N ASP A 833 3.68 4.10 35.11
CA ASP A 833 5.02 4.11 35.71
C ASP A 833 5.17 5.07 36.92
N ARG A 834 4.13 5.16 37.75
CA ARG A 834 4.15 5.83 39.07
C ARG A 834 4.33 7.34 39.02
N ASN A 835 3.64 8.02 38.09
CA ASN A 835 3.55 9.49 38.10
C ASN A 835 2.75 10.00 39.32
N TYR A 836 3.45 10.23 40.43
CA TYR A 836 2.83 10.63 41.70
C TYR A 836 2.16 12.00 41.67
N THR A 837 2.56 12.89 40.77
CA THR A 837 1.91 14.19 40.58
C THR A 837 0.45 13.98 40.17
N CYS A 838 0.21 13.10 39.19
CA CYS A 838 -1.14 12.75 38.76
C CYS A 838 -1.90 11.95 39.83
N ILE A 839 -1.25 10.94 40.42
CA ILE A 839 -1.87 10.07 41.43
C ILE A 839 -2.41 10.90 42.61
N ARG A 840 -1.64 11.90 43.09
CA ARG A 840 -2.07 12.77 44.19
C ARG A 840 -3.28 13.64 43.82
N CYS A 841 -3.36 14.13 42.59
CA CYS A 841 -4.50 14.91 42.11
C CYS A 841 -5.77 14.05 41.96
N LEU A 842 -5.64 12.77 41.59
CA LEU A 842 -6.77 11.89 41.30
C LEU A 842 -7.24 11.05 42.49
N ALA A 843 -6.35 10.71 43.43
CA ALA A 843 -6.66 9.80 44.54
C ALA A 843 -7.84 10.26 45.41
N GLY A 844 -8.02 11.58 45.58
CA GLY A 844 -9.15 12.16 46.31
C GLY A 844 -10.50 12.00 45.60
N SER A 845 -10.50 12.14 44.27
CA SER A 845 -11.71 12.01 43.44
C SER A 845 -12.11 10.54 43.19
N PHE A 846 -11.13 9.63 43.26
CA PHE A 846 -11.31 8.20 43.00
C PHE A 846 -10.75 7.33 44.15
N PRO A 847 -11.40 7.31 45.33
CA PRO A 847 -10.95 6.51 46.47
C PRO A 847 -11.18 5.00 46.25
N ARG A 848 -10.43 4.17 47.01
CA ARG A 848 -10.44 2.70 46.91
C ARG A 848 -11.84 2.10 46.97
N ALA A 849 -12.65 2.53 47.94
CA ALA A 849 -14.00 1.99 48.17
C ALA A 849 -14.96 2.26 47.00
N SER A 850 -14.97 3.49 46.47
CA SER A 850 -15.83 3.88 45.36
C SER A 850 -15.44 3.18 44.05
N LEU A 851 -14.15 3.06 43.75
CA LEU A 851 -13.68 2.32 42.56
C LEU A 851 -14.02 0.83 42.66
N LEU A 852 -13.81 0.21 43.82
CA LEU A 852 -14.11 -1.20 44.04
C LEU A 852 -15.61 -1.48 43.88
N ALA A 853 -16.48 -0.61 44.42
CA ALA A 853 -17.93 -0.71 44.27
C ALA A 853 -18.35 -0.66 42.78
N CYS A 854 -17.76 0.25 41.99
CA CYS A 854 -18.03 0.35 40.55
C CYS A 854 -17.54 -0.89 39.77
N VAL A 855 -16.39 -1.47 40.12
CA VAL A 855 -15.88 -2.68 39.46
C VAL A 855 -16.70 -3.92 39.82
N GLN A 856 -17.27 -3.97 41.03
CA GLN A 856 -18.12 -5.06 41.50
C GLN A 856 -19.55 -5.01 40.93
N ASP A 857 -19.99 -3.84 40.44
CA ASP A 857 -21.33 -3.66 39.89
C ASP A 857 -21.55 -4.48 38.60
N PRO A 858 -22.44 -5.48 38.60
CA PRO A 858 -22.71 -6.28 37.41
C PRO A 858 -23.53 -5.55 36.34
N ALA A 859 -24.22 -4.46 36.69
CA ALA A 859 -25.01 -3.71 35.71
C ALA A 859 -24.15 -2.71 34.91
N LEU A 860 -22.99 -2.31 35.44
CA LEU A 860 -22.08 -1.45 34.73
C LEU A 860 -21.42 -2.22 33.59
N SER A 861 -21.33 -1.60 32.41
CA SER A 861 -20.74 -2.27 31.24
C SER A 861 -19.30 -2.71 31.46
N ARG A 862 -18.93 -3.85 30.86
CA ARG A 862 -17.64 -4.52 31.02
C ARG A 862 -16.43 -3.63 30.66
N SER A 863 -16.55 -2.82 29.62
CA SER A 863 -15.50 -1.88 29.18
C SER A 863 -15.24 -0.76 30.20
N ILE A 864 -16.28 -0.18 30.81
CA ILE A 864 -16.12 0.80 31.89
C ILE A 864 -15.48 0.15 33.11
N ARG A 865 -15.94 -1.04 33.51
CA ARG A 865 -15.36 -1.80 34.62
C ARG A 865 -13.89 -2.12 34.39
N ALA A 866 -13.51 -2.46 33.15
CA ALA A 866 -12.12 -2.72 32.77
C ALA A 866 -11.24 -1.48 32.97
N VAL A 867 -11.67 -0.31 32.49
CA VAL A 867 -10.92 0.94 32.64
C VAL A 867 -10.86 1.40 34.09
N LEU A 868 -11.96 1.31 34.85
CA LEU A 868 -11.95 1.63 36.28
C LEU A 868 -11.06 0.69 37.09
N LEU A 869 -10.98 -0.60 36.72
CA LEU A 869 -10.06 -1.54 37.34
C LEU A 869 -8.60 -1.17 37.04
N ASN A 870 -8.28 -0.81 35.80
CA ASN A 870 -6.95 -0.31 35.45
C ASN A 870 -6.60 0.97 36.24
N LEU A 871 -7.56 1.88 36.42
CA LEU A 871 -7.38 3.09 37.22
C LEU A 871 -7.16 2.76 38.71
N LEU A 872 -7.92 1.81 39.27
CA LEU A 872 -7.74 1.31 40.63
C LEU A 872 -6.34 0.74 40.83
N VAL A 873 -5.85 -0.04 39.86
CA VAL A 873 -4.50 -0.59 39.88
C VAL A 873 -3.47 0.53 39.85
N ALA A 874 -3.61 1.50 38.95
CA ALA A 874 -2.64 2.59 38.80
C ALA A 874 -2.59 3.54 40.02
N LEU A 875 -3.74 3.82 40.65
CA LEU A 875 -3.80 4.77 41.77
C LEU A 875 -3.47 4.14 43.13
N HIS A 876 -3.88 2.89 43.37
CA HIS A 876 -3.92 2.31 44.72
C HIS A 876 -3.14 0.99 44.88
N LEU A 877 -2.69 0.37 43.78
CA LEU A 877 -1.92 -0.88 43.83
C LEU A 877 -0.47 -0.70 43.36
N ASP A 878 -0.27 -0.07 42.19
CA ASP A 878 1.05 0.23 41.64
C ASP A 878 1.57 1.60 42.10
N CYS A 879 1.59 1.78 43.42
CA CYS A 879 2.12 2.95 44.09
C CYS A 879 3.16 2.52 45.14
N GLU A 880 3.82 3.46 45.81
CA GLU A 880 4.60 3.15 47.03
C GLU A 880 3.64 2.83 48.19
N PRO A 881 3.99 1.88 49.08
CA PRO A 881 5.29 1.22 49.26
C PRO A 881 5.49 -0.10 48.49
N GLN A 882 4.59 -0.50 47.60
CA GLN A 882 4.67 -1.79 46.88
C GLN A 882 5.86 -1.82 45.92
N THR A 883 6.71 -2.84 46.07
CA THR A 883 7.89 -3.05 45.20
C THR A 883 7.93 -4.50 44.69
N PRO A 884 8.38 -4.72 43.45
CA PRO A 884 8.47 -6.07 42.90
C PRO A 884 9.49 -6.89 43.69
N LEU A 885 9.09 -8.10 44.10
CA LEU A 885 9.96 -9.01 44.84
C LEU A 885 10.88 -9.77 43.89
N PRO A 886 12.19 -9.88 44.20
CA PRO A 886 13.11 -10.67 43.40
C PRO A 886 12.78 -12.17 43.52
N SER A 887 12.52 -12.81 42.38
CA SER A 887 12.28 -14.25 42.28
C SER A 887 13.12 -14.84 41.13
N PRO A 888 14.09 -15.75 41.41
CA PRO A 888 14.46 -16.25 42.73
C PRO A 888 15.26 -15.22 43.56
N ASN A 889 15.14 -15.28 44.89
CA ASN A 889 16.01 -14.50 45.78
C ASN A 889 17.37 -15.20 45.90
N TYR A 890 18.42 -14.56 45.39
CA TYR A 890 19.79 -15.08 45.37
C TYR A 890 20.52 -14.93 46.72
N THR A 891 20.01 -14.09 47.63
CA THR A 891 20.65 -13.82 48.93
C THR A 891 19.86 -14.50 50.04
N ARG A 892 20.51 -15.37 50.82
CA ARG A 892 19.88 -16.11 51.93
C ARG A 892 20.67 -15.96 53.22
N ILE A 893 19.95 -15.84 54.33
CA ILE A 893 20.55 -15.80 55.67
C ILE A 893 20.65 -17.24 56.19
N TRP A 894 21.86 -17.69 56.48
CA TRP A 894 22.15 -19.09 56.88
C TRP A 894 21.26 -19.59 58.04
N LYS A 895 20.99 -18.75 59.05
CA LYS A 895 20.13 -19.09 60.19
C LYS A 895 18.66 -19.34 59.80
N GLU A 896 18.15 -18.65 58.76
CA GLU A 896 16.75 -18.75 58.31
C GLU A 896 16.53 -19.94 57.36
N VAL A 897 17.56 -20.34 56.61
CA VAL A 897 17.52 -21.48 55.68
C VAL A 897 17.22 -22.79 56.41
N LEU A 898 17.72 -22.94 57.64
CA LEU A 898 17.50 -24.14 58.46
C LEU A 898 16.11 -24.19 59.11
N LEU A 899 15.44 -23.04 59.22
CA LEU A 899 14.13 -22.92 59.87
C LEU A 899 12.95 -23.02 58.89
N HIS A 900 13.16 -22.75 57.60
CA HIS A 900 12.09 -22.58 56.61
C HIS A 900 12.37 -23.38 55.34
N GLN A 901 11.74 -24.56 55.20
CA GLN A 901 11.93 -25.42 54.01
C GLN A 901 11.04 -25.04 52.82
N ASP A 902 9.88 -24.39 53.00
CA ASP A 902 8.95 -24.06 51.90
C ASP A 902 8.23 -22.71 52.13
N LYS A 903 8.88 -21.57 51.84
CA LYS A 903 8.20 -20.27 51.88
C LYS A 903 8.36 -19.50 50.57
N LEU A 904 7.22 -19.08 50.01
CA LEU A 904 7.15 -18.14 48.90
C LEU A 904 7.78 -16.79 49.31
N PRO A 905 8.37 -16.04 48.36
CA PRO A 905 8.67 -14.63 48.57
C PRO A 905 7.36 -13.85 48.69
N VAL A 906 6.97 -13.54 49.92
CA VAL A 906 5.74 -12.80 50.26
C VAL A 906 6.12 -11.39 50.73
N ALA A 907 5.23 -10.43 50.51
CA ALA A 907 5.39 -9.08 51.01
C ALA A 907 5.50 -9.06 52.55
N ARG A 908 6.38 -8.24 53.12
CA ARG A 908 6.63 -8.24 54.57
C ARG A 908 5.42 -7.72 55.34
N ASP A 909 4.94 -8.48 56.34
CA ASP A 909 3.74 -8.15 57.11
C ASP A 909 3.78 -6.76 57.79
N GLY A 910 4.96 -6.29 58.19
CA GLY A 910 5.15 -4.97 58.82
C GLY A 910 5.16 -3.77 57.88
N MET A 911 5.03 -3.96 56.56
CA MET A 911 5.04 -2.86 55.57
C MET A 911 3.66 -2.27 55.27
N TYR A 912 2.57 -2.95 55.64
CA TYR A 912 1.21 -2.58 55.22
C TYR A 912 0.27 -2.53 56.43
N SER A 913 -0.69 -1.60 56.40
CA SER A 913 -1.72 -1.52 57.43
C SER A 913 -2.70 -2.69 57.35
N THR A 914 -3.49 -2.90 58.41
CA THR A 914 -4.59 -3.86 58.39
C THR A 914 -5.57 -3.58 57.26
N ASP A 915 -5.84 -2.29 57.01
CA ASP A 915 -6.79 -1.85 55.98
C ASP A 915 -6.26 -2.16 54.57
N ASP A 916 -4.95 -1.98 54.32
CA ASP A 916 -4.32 -2.39 53.06
C ASP A 916 -4.45 -3.89 52.81
N TRP A 917 -4.21 -4.71 53.84
CA TRP A 917 -4.36 -6.16 53.74
C TRP A 917 -5.81 -6.59 53.47
N THR A 918 -6.79 -5.92 54.08
CA THR A 918 -8.21 -6.19 53.76
C THR A 918 -8.53 -5.84 52.31
N PHE A 919 -7.99 -4.73 51.80
CA PHE A 919 -8.15 -4.32 50.41
C PHE A 919 -7.52 -5.32 49.42
N PHE A 920 -6.28 -5.77 49.67
CA PHE A 920 -5.65 -6.78 48.82
C PHE A 920 -6.41 -8.11 48.84
N GLY A 921 -6.94 -8.53 49.98
CA GLY A 921 -7.80 -9.72 50.10
C GLY A 921 -9.10 -9.58 49.30
N GLN A 922 -9.72 -8.40 49.30
CA GLN A 922 -10.90 -8.11 48.48
C GLN A 922 -10.59 -8.20 46.97
N LEU A 923 -9.43 -7.70 46.52
CA LEU A 923 -9.00 -7.79 45.13
C LEU A 923 -8.70 -9.24 44.69
N GLN A 924 -8.05 -10.04 45.55
CA GLN A 924 -7.82 -11.46 45.28
C GLN A 924 -9.13 -12.21 45.12
N THR A 925 -10.07 -11.99 46.05
CA THR A 925 -11.39 -12.62 46.01
C THR A 925 -12.16 -12.22 44.75
N LEU A 926 -12.10 -10.95 44.38
CA LEU A 926 -12.72 -10.42 43.17
C LEU A 926 -12.16 -11.09 41.91
N ALA A 927 -10.83 -11.12 41.75
CA ALA A 927 -10.17 -11.73 40.59
C ALA A 927 -10.46 -13.23 40.49
N MET A 928 -10.35 -13.96 41.60
CA MET A 928 -10.62 -15.41 41.62
C MET A 928 -12.09 -15.72 41.32
N THR A 929 -13.02 -14.92 41.82
CA THR A 929 -14.46 -15.09 41.53
C THR A 929 -14.75 -14.85 40.06
N TYR A 930 -14.10 -13.86 39.45
CA TYR A 930 -14.22 -13.56 38.03
C TYR A 930 -13.72 -14.72 37.16
N PHE A 931 -12.48 -15.20 37.37
CA PHE A 931 -11.92 -16.28 36.55
C PHE A 931 -12.70 -17.59 36.68
N ARG A 932 -13.13 -17.95 37.90
CA ARG A 932 -13.98 -19.14 38.11
C ARG A 932 -15.31 -19.05 37.37
N LYS A 933 -15.90 -17.85 37.27
CA LYS A 933 -17.14 -17.63 36.52
C LYS A 933 -16.94 -17.74 35.01
N GLN A 934 -15.79 -17.30 34.51
CA GLN A 934 -15.45 -17.37 33.08
C GLN A 934 -15.06 -18.79 32.65
N ASN A 935 -14.39 -19.55 33.53
CA ASN A 935 -13.94 -20.93 33.32
C ASN A 935 -13.08 -21.11 32.05
N GLY A 936 -12.19 -20.15 31.77
CA GLY A 936 -11.26 -20.21 30.64
C GLY A 936 -11.84 -19.84 29.27
N LEU A 937 -13.16 -19.67 29.13
CA LEU A 937 -13.80 -19.38 27.84
C LEU A 937 -13.47 -17.97 27.34
N VAL A 938 -12.95 -17.87 26.12
CA VAL A 938 -12.74 -16.59 25.40
C VAL A 938 -13.56 -16.60 24.12
N ILE A 939 -14.39 -15.56 23.94
CA ILE A 939 -15.13 -15.33 22.70
C ILE A 939 -14.46 -14.16 21.98
N ILE A 940 -13.85 -14.44 20.83
CA ILE A 940 -13.02 -13.46 20.10
C ILE A 940 -13.85 -12.23 19.71
N THR A 941 -15.11 -12.41 19.32
CA THR A 941 -16.01 -11.30 18.95
C THR A 941 -16.50 -10.45 20.14
N GLU A 942 -16.27 -10.88 21.38
CA GLU A 942 -16.74 -10.16 22.58
C GLU A 942 -15.66 -9.24 23.17
N ALA A 943 -15.27 -8.21 22.42
CA ALA A 943 -14.18 -7.30 22.77
C ALA A 943 -14.27 -6.74 24.21
N ALA A 944 -15.45 -6.30 24.66
CA ALA A 944 -15.62 -5.70 25.99
C ALA A 944 -15.37 -6.67 27.16
N GLN A 945 -15.65 -7.97 26.97
CA GLN A 945 -15.34 -9.02 27.94
C GLN A 945 -13.85 -9.36 27.92
N ASN A 946 -13.24 -9.35 26.74
CA ASN A 946 -11.80 -9.59 26.58
C ASN A 946 -10.98 -8.46 27.23
N ASP A 947 -11.42 -7.20 27.08
CA ASP A 947 -10.83 -6.03 27.75
C ASP A 947 -10.88 -6.15 29.28
N LEU A 948 -12.03 -6.58 29.84
CA LEU A 948 -12.18 -6.81 31.27
C LEU A 948 -11.29 -7.96 31.75
N THR A 949 -11.22 -9.05 30.98
CA THR A 949 -10.35 -10.19 31.27
C THR A 949 -8.88 -9.75 31.30
N LEU A 950 -8.45 -8.95 30.34
CA LEU A 950 -7.09 -8.39 30.28
C LEU A 950 -6.79 -7.50 31.50
N ALA A 951 -7.75 -6.67 31.94
CA ALA A 951 -7.60 -5.85 33.14
C ALA A 951 -7.41 -6.70 34.40
N PHE A 952 -8.17 -7.80 34.56
CA PHE A 952 -7.98 -8.76 35.65
C PHE A 952 -6.64 -9.51 35.59
N VAL A 953 -6.17 -9.89 34.40
CA VAL A 953 -4.85 -10.51 34.23
C VAL A 953 -3.73 -9.52 34.60
N ARG A 954 -3.85 -8.25 34.21
CA ARG A 954 -2.90 -7.18 34.59
C ARG A 954 -2.87 -6.94 36.11
N LEU A 955 -4.04 -6.93 36.74
CA LEU A 955 -4.16 -6.90 38.21
C LEU A 955 -3.38 -8.07 38.83
N CYS A 956 -3.67 -9.31 38.42
CA CYS A 956 -2.99 -10.49 38.96
C CYS A 956 -1.48 -10.45 38.74
N LYS A 957 -1.01 -10.02 37.57
CA LYS A 957 0.43 -9.86 37.28
C LYS A 957 1.11 -8.94 38.31
N LYS A 958 0.52 -7.78 38.62
CA LYS A 958 1.06 -6.84 39.61
C LYS A 958 0.98 -7.41 41.02
N MET A 959 -0.13 -8.04 41.39
CA MET A 959 -0.30 -8.66 42.72
C MET A 959 0.69 -9.80 42.98
N VAL A 960 0.97 -10.64 41.97
CA VAL A 960 1.99 -11.69 42.05
C VAL A 960 3.39 -11.07 42.11
N ALA A 961 3.69 -10.07 41.28
CA ALA A 961 4.99 -9.40 41.29
C ALA A 961 5.31 -8.75 42.64
N PHE A 962 4.30 -8.22 43.34
CA PHE A 962 4.46 -7.63 44.67
C PHE A 962 4.38 -8.64 45.82
N GLY A 963 4.20 -9.94 45.52
CA GLY A 963 4.12 -10.99 46.53
C GLY A 963 2.90 -10.90 47.44
N LEU A 964 1.75 -10.45 46.92
CA LEU A 964 0.52 -10.30 47.70
C LEU A 964 -0.21 -11.64 47.93
N PHE A 965 0.08 -12.68 47.15
CA PHE A 965 -0.41 -14.05 47.37
C PHE A 965 0.45 -14.71 48.44
N ARG A 966 -0.16 -15.07 49.58
CA ARG A 966 0.59 -15.43 50.80
C ARG A 966 0.85 -16.93 50.92
N SER A 967 0.10 -17.76 50.19
CA SER A 967 0.24 -19.22 50.23
C SER A 967 0.44 -19.84 48.86
N ILE A 968 1.12 -21.00 48.84
CA ILE A 968 1.28 -21.82 47.62
C ILE A 968 -0.08 -22.31 47.12
N ALA A 969 -1.03 -22.55 48.03
CA ALA A 969 -2.39 -22.92 47.68
C ALA A 969 -3.13 -21.79 46.94
N GLU A 970 -3.04 -20.55 47.41
CA GLU A 970 -3.64 -19.39 46.74
C GLU A 970 -3.04 -19.16 45.35
N LEU A 971 -1.70 -19.18 45.26
CA LEU A 971 -1.01 -18.99 43.99
C LEU A 971 -1.29 -20.14 43.02
N GLY A 972 -1.29 -21.39 43.50
CA GLY A 972 -1.63 -22.58 42.72
C GLY A 972 -3.07 -22.54 42.19
N ALA A 973 -4.02 -22.06 43.01
CA ALA A 973 -5.40 -21.88 42.57
C ALA A 973 -5.52 -20.83 41.45
N LEU A 974 -4.77 -19.72 41.53
CA LEU A 974 -4.71 -18.72 40.46
C LEU A 974 -4.09 -19.31 39.19
N VAL A 975 -2.97 -20.02 39.30
CA VAL A 975 -2.29 -20.66 38.16
C VAL A 975 -3.22 -21.61 37.43
N LEU A 976 -4.02 -22.41 38.15
CA LEU A 976 -5.00 -23.31 37.55
C LEU A 976 -5.99 -22.57 36.66
N GLU A 977 -6.55 -21.45 37.12
CA GLU A 977 -7.50 -20.65 36.35
C GLU A 977 -6.84 -19.93 35.17
N LEU A 978 -5.60 -19.44 35.33
CA LEU A 978 -4.83 -18.83 34.23
C LEU A 978 -4.45 -19.84 33.14
N VAL A 979 -4.14 -21.09 33.51
CA VAL A 979 -3.85 -22.17 32.55
C VAL A 979 -5.10 -22.49 31.72
N LYS A 980 -6.30 -22.52 32.35
CA LYS A 980 -7.56 -22.68 31.60
C LYS A 980 -7.76 -21.57 30.57
N LEU A 981 -7.43 -20.32 30.93
CA LEU A 981 -7.53 -19.18 30.03
C LEU A 981 -6.54 -19.22 28.86
N LEU A 982 -5.40 -19.91 29.02
CA LEU A 982 -4.40 -20.08 27.95
C LEU A 982 -4.74 -21.23 26.98
N ASP A 983 -5.76 -22.05 27.27
CA ASP A 983 -6.16 -23.16 26.42
C ASP A 983 -7.01 -22.68 25.25
N SER A 984 -6.35 -22.34 24.14
CA SER A 984 -6.98 -21.81 22.93
C SER A 984 -7.95 -22.79 22.25
N ARG A 985 -7.99 -24.06 22.66
CA ARG A 985 -8.98 -25.03 22.16
C ARG A 985 -10.39 -24.71 22.66
N THR A 986 -10.50 -23.87 23.69
CA THR A 986 -11.76 -23.42 24.27
C THR A 986 -12.24 -22.08 23.70
N ASP A 987 -11.52 -21.49 22.74
CA ASP A 987 -11.84 -20.19 22.17
C ASP A 987 -12.90 -20.30 21.06
N TYR A 988 -13.86 -19.38 21.02
CA TYR A 988 -14.92 -19.34 20.01
C TYR A 988 -14.90 -18.04 19.20
N TRP A 989 -15.16 -18.13 17.89
CA TRP A 989 -15.28 -16.94 17.04
C TRP A 989 -16.60 -16.20 17.26
N TYR A 990 -17.73 -16.91 17.30
CA TYR A 990 -19.08 -16.33 17.42
C TYR A 990 -19.75 -16.70 18.74
N LYS A 991 -20.75 -15.90 19.11
CA LYS A 991 -21.55 -16.14 20.31
C LYS A 991 -22.33 -17.46 20.13
N PRO A 992 -22.19 -18.45 21.04
CA PRO A 992 -22.93 -19.70 20.91
C PRO A 992 -24.43 -19.42 20.95
N SER A 993 -25.16 -19.86 19.93
CA SER A 993 -26.62 -19.75 19.91
C SER A 993 -27.21 -20.62 21.03
N THR A 994 -27.68 -19.96 22.08
CA THR A 994 -28.62 -20.50 23.09
C THR A 994 -28.23 -21.78 23.85
N ARG A 995 -26.93 -22.07 24.04
CA ARG A 995 -26.51 -23.18 24.93
C ARG A 995 -26.03 -22.64 26.28
N SER A 996 -26.41 -23.31 27.36
CA SER A 996 -25.95 -22.94 28.70
C SER A 996 -24.46 -23.27 28.85
N HIS A 997 -23.74 -22.50 29.67
CA HIS A 997 -22.29 -22.65 29.93
C HIS A 997 -21.87 -24.09 30.31
N ARG A 998 -22.81 -24.87 30.86
CA ARG A 998 -22.60 -26.27 31.28
C ARG A 998 -22.67 -27.27 30.12
N GLU A 999 -23.40 -26.99 29.05
CA GLU A 999 -23.57 -27.90 27.90
C GLU A 999 -22.45 -27.74 26.86
N LEU A 1000 -21.71 -26.63 26.88
CA LEU A 1000 -20.56 -26.37 26.01
C LEU A 1000 -19.30 -27.15 26.43
N LEU A 1001 -19.23 -27.57 27.69
CA LEU A 1001 -18.11 -28.37 28.22
C LEU A 1001 -18.19 -29.86 27.84
N ASP A 1002 -19.40 -30.35 27.50
CA ASP A 1002 -19.67 -31.75 27.14
C ASP A 1002 -19.73 -31.97 25.61
N ALA A 1003 -19.67 -30.92 24.80
CA ALA A 1003 -19.77 -31.03 23.35
C ALA A 1003 -18.42 -31.38 22.71
N THR A 1004 -18.32 -32.59 22.14
CA THR A 1004 -17.15 -33.15 21.43
C THR A 1004 -17.02 -32.72 19.96
N GLU A 1005 -17.70 -31.66 19.53
CA GLU A 1005 -17.58 -31.15 18.16
C GLU A 1005 -16.45 -30.12 18.06
N VAL A 1006 -15.28 -30.63 17.68
CA VAL A 1006 -14.09 -29.87 17.30
C VAL A 1006 -14.36 -29.12 15.99
N VAL A 1007 -14.52 -27.81 16.06
CA VAL A 1007 -14.33 -26.93 14.90
C VAL A 1007 -12.94 -26.30 15.00
N VAL A 1008 -11.97 -27.04 14.47
CA VAL A 1008 -10.58 -26.59 14.19
C VAL A 1008 -10.41 -26.87 12.69
N SER A 1009 -10.20 -25.90 11.79
CA SER A 1009 -8.97 -25.14 11.48
C SER A 1009 -9.18 -24.42 10.10
N PRO A 1010 -8.31 -23.54 9.55
CA PRO A 1010 -6.84 -23.70 9.55
C PRO A 1010 -5.97 -22.45 9.81
N THR A 1011 -4.83 -22.71 10.45
CA THR A 1011 -3.49 -22.14 10.19
C THR A 1011 -3.43 -20.71 9.61
N PHE A 1012 -3.70 -19.68 10.41
CA PHE A 1012 -3.33 -18.29 10.08
C PHE A 1012 -2.97 -17.50 11.34
N PHE A 1013 -2.09 -18.05 12.17
CA PHE A 1013 -1.34 -17.25 13.12
C PHE A 1013 0.11 -17.72 13.07
N HIS A 1014 0.83 -17.29 12.02
CA HIS A 1014 2.25 -17.07 12.20
C HIS A 1014 2.36 -16.04 13.33
N ARG A 1015 2.66 -16.50 14.54
CA ARG A 1015 3.25 -15.63 15.56
C ARG A 1015 4.58 -15.19 14.96
N SER A 1016 4.58 -14.03 14.29
CA SER A 1016 5.82 -13.29 14.13
C SER A 1016 6.31 -13.01 15.56
N SER A 1017 7.58 -13.32 15.80
CA SER A 1017 8.29 -13.03 17.06
C SER A 1017 8.51 -11.53 17.28
N GLU A 1018 7.62 -10.68 16.75
CA GLU A 1018 7.59 -9.24 16.94
C GLU A 1018 6.56 -8.81 17.99
N SER A 1019 6.15 -9.71 18.91
CA SER A 1019 5.17 -9.44 19.97
C SER A 1019 5.63 -8.45 21.06
N THR A 1020 6.64 -7.63 20.78
CA THR A 1020 7.02 -6.43 21.52
C THR A 1020 6.86 -5.13 20.71
N ARG A 1021 6.45 -5.20 19.44
CA ARG A 1021 5.94 -4.04 18.70
C ARG A 1021 4.43 -3.98 18.87
N PHE A 1022 3.98 -2.83 19.36
CA PHE A 1022 2.59 -2.50 19.61
C PHE A 1022 1.71 -2.83 18.39
N ASP A 1023 0.66 -3.58 18.65
CA ASP A 1023 -0.20 -4.22 17.65
C ASP A 1023 -0.91 -3.16 16.77
N LEU A 1024 -0.51 -3.09 15.49
CA LEU A 1024 -1.13 -2.21 14.50
C LEU A 1024 -2.60 -2.54 14.26
N GLN A 1025 -3.02 -3.79 14.51
CA GLN A 1025 -4.43 -4.15 14.44
C GLN A 1025 -5.22 -3.59 15.63
N ALA A 1026 -4.60 -3.41 16.79
CA ALA A 1026 -5.24 -2.72 17.92
C ALA A 1026 -5.39 -1.21 17.65
N GLN A 1027 -4.41 -0.57 16.99
CA GLN A 1027 -4.54 0.83 16.54
C GLN A 1027 -5.52 0.98 15.37
N ASN A 1028 -5.53 0.05 14.41
CA ASN A 1028 -6.50 0.04 13.30
C ASN A 1028 -7.93 -0.29 13.77
N ALA A 1029 -8.10 -1.09 14.82
CA ALA A 1029 -9.39 -1.31 15.47
C ALA A 1029 -9.87 -0.04 16.20
N ILE A 1030 -8.95 0.75 16.76
CA ILE A 1030 -9.24 2.09 17.30
C ILE A 1030 -9.62 3.06 16.15
N ILE A 1031 -8.98 2.94 14.98
CA ILE A 1031 -9.29 3.75 13.78
C ILE A 1031 -10.66 3.35 13.17
N GLN A 1032 -11.00 2.06 13.13
CA GLN A 1032 -12.34 1.59 12.71
C GLN A 1032 -13.42 1.96 13.73
N GLN A 1033 -13.09 2.00 15.03
CA GLN A 1033 -13.95 2.57 16.08
C GLN A 1033 -14.14 4.09 15.95
N THR A 1034 -13.24 4.81 15.26
CA THR A 1034 -13.39 6.25 14.99
C THR A 1034 -14.22 6.58 13.75
N GLU A 1035 -14.49 5.61 12.86
CA GLU A 1035 -15.25 5.84 11.61
C GLU A 1035 -16.57 5.07 11.55
N GLY A 1036 -16.66 3.90 12.19
CA GLY A 1036 -17.91 3.22 12.44
C GLY A 1036 -18.47 3.65 13.78
N GLY A 1037 -19.57 4.40 13.79
CA GLY A 1037 -20.39 4.62 14.97
C GLY A 1037 -21.02 3.31 15.47
N HIS A 1038 -20.22 2.36 15.92
CA HIS A 1038 -20.67 1.42 16.92
C HIS A 1038 -20.79 2.21 18.21
N ALA A 1039 -21.94 2.86 18.35
CA ALA A 1039 -22.54 3.09 19.66
C ALA A 1039 -22.27 1.82 20.45
N MET A 1040 -21.50 1.97 21.53
CA MET A 1040 -21.23 0.99 22.57
C MET A 1040 -22.50 0.13 22.70
N ARG A 1041 -22.56 -1.03 22.01
CA ARG A 1041 -23.83 -1.75 21.88
C ARG A 1041 -24.12 -2.35 23.25
N ARG A 1042 -25.39 -2.31 23.67
CA ARG A 1042 -25.94 -2.82 24.94
C ARG A 1042 -25.82 -4.36 25.09
N ALA A 1043 -24.72 -4.96 24.66
CA ALA A 1043 -24.45 -6.39 24.74
C ALA A 1043 -23.62 -6.75 25.99
N SER A 1044 -23.87 -6.07 27.12
CA SER A 1044 -22.96 -6.10 28.28
C SER A 1044 -23.61 -6.34 29.64
N LEU A 1045 -24.91 -6.65 29.70
CA LEU A 1045 -25.59 -6.98 30.95
C LEU A 1045 -25.67 -8.50 31.16
N GLU A 1046 -25.40 -8.95 32.38
CA GLU A 1046 -25.75 -10.31 32.79
C GLU A 1046 -27.28 -10.47 32.81
N PRO A 1047 -27.86 -11.55 32.28
CA PRO A 1047 -29.28 -11.80 32.43
C PRO A 1047 -29.61 -12.01 33.91
N ALA A 1048 -30.26 -11.03 34.54
CA ALA A 1048 -30.82 -11.18 35.87
C ALA A 1048 -31.94 -12.23 35.81
N ARG A 1049 -31.75 -13.37 36.50
CA ARG A 1049 -32.80 -14.39 36.68
C ARG A 1049 -33.97 -13.76 37.45
N LEU A 1050 -35.06 -13.45 36.75
CA LEU A 1050 -36.34 -13.13 37.37
C LEU A 1050 -36.92 -14.40 37.99
N ALA A 1051 -36.95 -14.46 39.33
CA ALA A 1051 -37.79 -15.39 40.04
C ALA A 1051 -39.26 -14.97 39.85
N THR A 1052 -40.04 -15.73 39.09
CA THR A 1052 -41.50 -15.74 39.24
C THR A 1052 -42.09 -17.12 38.96
N LYS A 1053 -42.97 -17.49 39.89
CA LYS A 1053 -43.82 -18.69 39.98
C LYS A 1053 -44.37 -19.18 38.63
N LYS A 1054 -44.29 -20.49 38.41
CA LYS A 1054 -45.40 -21.28 37.86
C LYS A 1054 -45.36 -22.69 38.44
N THR A 1055 -46.26 -22.91 39.39
CA THR A 1055 -46.85 -24.20 39.76
C THR A 1055 -47.43 -24.88 38.53
N LEU A 1056 -47.07 -26.15 38.31
CA LEU A 1056 -47.92 -27.17 37.70
C LEU A 1056 -47.38 -28.54 38.14
N GLU A 1057 -48.11 -29.14 39.08
CA GLU A 1057 -48.09 -30.58 39.37
C GLU A 1057 -48.61 -31.33 38.14
N TYR A 1058 -48.06 -32.51 37.84
CA TYR A 1058 -48.80 -33.78 37.70
C TYR A 1058 -47.83 -34.94 37.41
N THR A 1059 -47.63 -35.76 38.45
CA THR A 1059 -47.46 -37.23 38.52
C THR A 1059 -46.91 -38.07 37.34
N ALA A 1060 -45.85 -38.81 37.69
CA ALA A 1060 -45.64 -40.26 37.54
C ALA A 1060 -45.50 -40.90 36.15
N CYS A 1061 -44.32 -41.49 35.88
CA CYS A 1061 -44.20 -42.95 35.75
C CYS A 1061 -42.76 -43.43 35.97
N VAL A 1062 -42.66 -44.57 36.64
CA VAL A 1062 -41.46 -45.30 37.09
C VAL A 1062 -40.91 -46.15 35.94
N MET A 1063 -39.59 -46.24 35.80
CA MET A 1063 -38.84 -47.51 35.53
C MET A 1063 -37.32 -47.22 35.46
N PRO A 1064 -36.48 -47.98 36.19
CA PRO A 1064 -35.03 -47.91 36.11
C PRO A 1064 -34.51 -49.01 35.16
N LEU A 1065 -33.51 -48.70 34.33
CA LEU A 1065 -32.75 -49.76 33.65
C LEU A 1065 -31.26 -49.43 33.68
N THR A 1066 -30.56 -50.37 34.30
CA THR A 1066 -29.14 -50.49 34.52
C THR A 1066 -28.43 -51.01 33.26
N SER A 1067 -27.22 -50.47 33.06
CA SER A 1067 -26.01 -51.19 32.64
C SER A 1067 -25.67 -51.39 31.15
N ARG A 1068 -24.34 -51.21 30.95
CA ARG A 1068 -23.40 -51.88 30.02
C ARG A 1068 -23.07 -51.22 28.67
N LEU A 1069 -21.81 -50.77 28.63
CA LEU A 1069 -20.79 -51.12 27.63
C LEU A 1069 -21.17 -50.88 26.17
N MET A 1070 -20.89 -49.69 25.66
CA MET A 1070 -19.71 -49.39 24.83
C MET A 1070 -19.53 -47.87 24.73
#